data_AF-A0A6A3JXS1-F1
#
_entry.id   AF-A0A6A3JXS1-F1
#
_cell.length_a   1.000
_cell.length_b   1.000
_cell.length_c   1.000
_cell.angle_alpha   90.00
_cell.angle_beta   90.00
_cell.angle_gamma   90.00
#
_symmetry.space_group_name_H-M   'P 1'
#
loop_
_entity.id
_entity.type
_entity.pdbx_description
1 polymer ?
#
loop_
_entity_poly.entity_id
_entity_poly.type
_entity_poly.pdbx_seq_one_letter_code
_entity_poly.pdbx_strand_id
1 'polypeptide(L)'
;MLRHCFHRPRLSPPPSRWASSLHSATEFDFIIVGGGSAGCVLANRLSADSRNSVLLVETGPKDRGLLDSIRLTMPAMLTANFMDDRYNWNFVTEPQRNLNGRRLTWPRGRVLGGSSSINAMIYSRGHALDYEDWEASGAAGWGYADCLPYFKRAQTHALGADEYRGGDGPLHVTRRLQRDQPLYQAFLDAAVQAGYPFTEDVNGHQQEGVGWLDLTIHKGERCSASAAYLAESVLSRRNLTVLTDTFVNKLLFEGKRAVGVEVEPFKSSGGQVPTRLRAAKEVILSGGAVNSPQLLMLSGVGDAQHLKEVRVPLVHHLPAVGRNLEDHLGVYLHVTCKKPITLYHATPHFPHKMAAPGKRHPDLKWQFLPGASDEDRQLLRDGHAMMLHCTTLRATSRGFIKLRSANPRESPIIEPNYLDTENDRVDLRNGVRLTREVLQQQAFDEFRGDAVSPSDLVQSDAEIDAWVRQHAGTDYHPSSTNRMGLESDVNSVVDFKTKVHGLERLRVVDASIMPNNVSGNLNAPTIMLAEKAADIILGNQKAPPRPDVAVYEPENWETTQRRHERDIRIPTAQLSSGLAPIGQRQYQPLLSKLQRPELVRAQGFIGGQWVEAAGSKHFTVEDPATELEVARVASMGAEDTHDAITAAVSAQRGWRKTTPPVRAKLLRQWAAAITANCEDLAIIGSVECGKPLAEAKWEVEFAVGVIEYFAHEVVRSSGFLISPSDPSQRILVTKEPVGVCGIISPWNFPYAILGLSLGPPLAAGCTVVVKPAGETPLSMLALAKLAEEVGAPPGVINVVTAPRERSEEVGRVLTSRTEVRKLTFAGSTQVGKWLMGQSSNTLKHLSLYLGGNAAFIVFEDADLEKAVDGLIKSKFSNTGQACIASNRVFVHSSVYDSFAAKVVARVKRLKMGSPLEEGVQLGPLIGPSAVEKVSALVEDAVNHGAKVLLGGKTSGLGKNFYEATVLANVDETMRVSREEIFGPVVPLFVFSSEEEVVARANDTAAGLAGYFYTRDVARIFRVAVAAPTSVASFYFHAVQTCISPLR
;
A
#
# COMPACT_ATOMS: atom_id res chain seq x y z
N MET A 1 3.00 -0.37 32.45
CA MET A 1 4.20 0.21 33.11
C MET A 1 5.43 -0.22 32.30
N LEU A 2 6.32 0.71 31.91
CA LEU A 2 7.75 0.50 31.55
C LEU A 2 8.30 1.75 30.81
N ARG A 3 8.46 2.88 31.53
CA ARG A 3 9.16 4.08 31.02
C ARG A 3 10.10 4.75 32.06
N HIS A 4 10.36 4.07 33.17
CA HIS A 4 11.35 4.46 34.18
C HIS A 4 12.25 3.26 34.50
N CYS A 5 13.43 3.22 33.87
CA CYS A 5 14.62 2.46 34.30
C CYS A 5 15.87 2.79 33.45
N PHE A 6 16.10 4.07 33.15
CA PHE A 6 17.30 4.54 32.43
C PHE A 6 18.22 5.35 33.34
N HIS A 7 18.80 4.69 34.35
CA HIS A 7 20.05 5.09 35.01
C HIS A 7 20.61 3.90 35.83
N ARG A 8 21.70 3.28 35.35
CA ARG A 8 22.60 2.43 36.14
C ARG A 8 24.05 2.58 35.61
N PRO A 9 25.08 2.31 36.43
CA PRO A 9 26.47 2.65 36.10
C PRO A 9 27.06 1.76 35.00
N ARG A 10 28.19 2.20 34.43
CA ARG A 10 29.06 1.36 33.61
C ARG A 10 29.62 0.21 34.46
N LEU A 11 29.07 -0.99 34.25
CA LEU A 11 29.70 -2.25 34.68
C LEU A 11 30.41 -2.87 33.48
N SER A 12 31.60 -3.43 33.71
CA SER A 12 32.38 -4.13 32.69
C SER A 12 31.58 -5.30 32.09
N PRO A 13 31.71 -5.58 30.78
CA PRO A 13 31.01 -6.69 30.16
C PRO A 13 31.49 -8.03 30.76
N PRO A 14 30.60 -9.00 31.01
CA PRO A 14 30.99 -10.33 31.44
C PRO A 14 31.76 -11.06 30.31
N PRO A 15 32.63 -12.03 30.65
CA PRO A 15 33.39 -12.79 29.65
C PRO A 15 32.46 -13.50 28.66
N SER A 16 32.88 -13.57 27.40
CA SER A 16 32.06 -14.00 26.28
C SER A 16 31.55 -15.45 26.42
N ARG A 17 30.22 -15.64 26.28
CA ARG A 17 29.56 -16.97 26.29
C ARG A 17 30.11 -17.97 25.27
N TRP A 18 30.86 -17.51 24.27
CA TRP A 18 31.50 -18.33 23.22
C TRP A 18 32.31 -19.52 23.78
N ALA A 19 33.04 -19.31 24.88
CA ALA A 19 33.79 -20.39 25.53
C ALA A 19 32.90 -21.47 26.17
N SER A 20 31.66 -21.13 26.56
CA SER A 20 30.74 -22.05 27.23
C SER A 20 29.95 -22.96 26.29
N SER A 21 29.97 -22.72 24.98
CA SER A 21 29.34 -23.59 23.97
C SER A 21 30.26 -24.65 23.37
N LEU A 22 31.59 -24.53 23.54
CA LEU A 22 32.60 -25.46 23.02
C LEU A 22 33.09 -26.47 24.09
N HIS A 23 32.20 -26.91 24.98
CA HIS A 23 32.56 -27.88 26.03
C HIS A 23 32.88 -29.26 25.41
N SER A 24 34.13 -29.70 25.64
CA SER A 24 34.73 -31.02 25.38
C SER A 24 34.72 -31.63 23.97
N ALA A 25 33.89 -31.20 23.02
CA ALA A 25 33.86 -31.76 21.67
C ALA A 25 34.61 -30.90 20.63
N THR A 26 35.67 -31.47 20.02
CA THR A 26 36.44 -30.83 18.93
C THR A 26 36.31 -31.57 17.59
N GLU A 27 35.62 -32.71 17.57
CA GLU A 27 35.37 -33.54 16.39
C GLU A 27 33.89 -33.96 16.35
N PHE A 28 33.32 -33.99 15.15
CA PHE A 28 31.92 -34.34 14.86
C PHE A 28 31.88 -35.26 13.63
N ASP A 29 30.85 -36.09 13.46
CA ASP A 29 30.69 -36.87 12.23
C ASP A 29 30.48 -35.97 11.02
N PHE A 30 29.56 -35.01 11.14
CA PHE A 30 29.17 -34.10 10.08
C PHE A 30 29.31 -32.64 10.53
N ILE A 31 30.01 -31.84 9.74
CA ILE A 31 30.07 -30.38 9.90
C ILE A 31 29.34 -29.74 8.71
N ILE A 32 28.25 -29.03 9.01
CA ILE A 32 27.43 -28.28 8.06
C ILE A 32 27.76 -26.80 8.18
N VAL A 33 28.21 -26.18 7.09
CA VAL A 33 28.60 -24.76 7.03
C VAL A 33 27.51 -23.94 6.36
N GLY A 34 26.87 -23.06 7.12
CA GLY A 34 25.75 -22.22 6.69
C GLY A 34 24.42 -22.72 7.25
N GLY A 35 23.82 -21.95 8.14
CA GLY A 35 22.49 -22.18 8.73
C GLY A 35 21.33 -21.78 7.81
N GLY A 36 21.53 -21.81 6.49
CA GLY A 36 20.51 -21.50 5.49
C GLY A 36 19.45 -22.60 5.33
N SER A 37 18.56 -22.44 4.34
CA SER A 37 17.44 -23.37 4.14
C SER A 37 17.87 -24.85 4.05
N ALA A 38 18.95 -25.14 3.31
CA ALA A 38 19.51 -26.48 3.23
C ALA A 38 20.17 -26.96 4.54
N GLY A 39 20.94 -26.08 5.20
CA GLY A 39 21.63 -26.39 6.45
C GLY A 39 20.67 -26.75 7.59
N CYS A 40 19.53 -26.05 7.71
CA CYS A 40 18.48 -26.40 8.67
C CYS A 40 17.88 -27.79 8.41
N VAL A 41 17.64 -28.14 7.14
CA VAL A 41 17.10 -29.46 6.73
C VAL A 41 18.11 -30.57 7.05
N LEU A 42 19.36 -30.41 6.61
CA LEU A 42 20.44 -31.38 6.85
C LEU A 42 20.68 -31.58 8.36
N ALA A 43 20.74 -30.51 9.13
CA ALA A 43 20.96 -30.59 10.57
C ALA A 43 19.86 -31.37 11.29
N ASN A 44 18.59 -31.22 10.89
CA ASN A 44 17.49 -32.05 11.41
C ASN A 44 17.59 -33.50 10.90
N ARG A 45 17.75 -33.73 9.59
CA ARG A 45 17.71 -35.08 9.02
C ARG A 45 18.90 -35.94 9.46
N LEU A 46 20.12 -35.40 9.46
CA LEU A 46 21.33 -36.16 9.85
C LEU A 46 21.38 -36.46 11.35
N SER A 47 20.89 -35.55 12.21
CA SER A 47 20.83 -35.75 13.67
C SER A 47 19.61 -36.55 14.15
N ALA A 48 18.68 -36.91 13.25
CA ALA A 48 17.55 -37.78 13.60
C ALA A 48 18.00 -39.21 13.92
N ASP A 49 19.13 -39.63 13.36
CA ASP A 49 19.90 -40.79 13.83
C ASP A 49 20.80 -40.35 15.00
N SER A 50 20.52 -40.85 16.20
CA SER A 50 21.26 -40.54 17.42
C SER A 50 22.72 -41.03 17.41
N ARG A 51 23.11 -41.86 16.42
CA ARG A 51 24.49 -42.33 16.19
C ARG A 51 25.36 -41.32 15.44
N ASN A 52 24.78 -40.24 14.91
CA ASN A 52 25.51 -39.17 14.22
C ASN A 52 25.65 -37.94 15.12
N SER A 53 26.87 -37.51 15.36
CA SER A 53 27.20 -36.21 15.93
C SER A 53 27.26 -35.14 14.83
N VAL A 54 26.43 -34.11 14.94
CA VAL A 54 26.23 -33.11 13.89
C VAL A 54 26.52 -31.70 14.44
N LEU A 55 27.36 -30.96 13.74
CA LEU A 55 27.60 -29.53 13.96
C LEU A 55 27.00 -28.72 12.82
N LEU A 56 26.17 -27.73 13.16
CA LEU A 56 25.74 -26.66 12.25
C LEU A 56 26.42 -25.34 12.65
N VAL A 57 27.08 -24.68 11.71
CA VAL A 57 27.75 -23.39 11.91
C VAL A 57 27.06 -22.29 11.10
N GLU A 58 26.66 -21.21 11.76
CA GLU A 58 26.05 -20.02 11.15
C GLU A 58 26.79 -18.75 11.58
N THR A 59 27.04 -17.86 10.62
CA THR A 59 27.73 -16.58 10.85
C THR A 59 26.83 -15.50 11.45
N GLY A 60 25.55 -15.53 11.10
CA GLY A 60 24.51 -14.69 11.68
C GLY A 60 24.11 -15.08 13.10
N PRO A 61 23.23 -14.27 13.72
CA PRO A 61 22.65 -14.57 15.03
C PRO A 61 21.60 -15.68 14.96
N LYS A 62 21.11 -16.08 16.14
CA LYS A 62 19.90 -16.89 16.28
C LYS A 62 18.66 -16.11 15.84
N ASP A 63 17.66 -16.83 15.37
CA ASP A 63 16.33 -16.33 15.01
C ASP A 63 15.34 -16.24 16.19
N ARG A 64 15.78 -16.63 17.40
CA ARG A 64 14.97 -16.77 18.61
C ARG A 64 15.47 -15.83 19.72
N GLY A 65 14.66 -14.84 20.08
CA GLY A 65 14.95 -13.85 21.12
C GLY A 65 13.92 -12.70 21.12
N LEU A 66 13.60 -12.14 22.29
CA LEU A 66 12.36 -11.37 22.55
C LEU A 66 12.06 -10.18 21.59
N LEU A 67 13.07 -9.59 20.95
CA LEU A 67 12.91 -8.49 19.99
C LEU A 67 13.24 -8.93 18.56
N ASP A 68 14.29 -9.73 18.39
CA ASP A 68 14.77 -10.16 17.08
C ASP A 68 13.80 -11.16 16.42
N SER A 69 13.18 -12.06 17.19
CA SER A 69 12.20 -13.01 16.65
C SER A 69 10.94 -12.31 16.13
N ILE A 70 10.46 -11.25 16.80
CA ILE A 70 9.26 -10.50 16.35
C ILE A 70 9.48 -9.89 14.97
N ARG A 71 10.69 -9.40 14.66
CA ARG A 71 11.02 -8.87 13.33
C ARG A 71 11.10 -9.98 12.27
N LEU A 72 11.63 -11.14 12.63
CA LEU A 72 11.81 -12.25 11.69
C LEU A 72 10.50 -13.03 11.45
N THR A 73 9.68 -13.28 12.47
CA THR A 73 8.40 -14.00 12.31
C THR A 73 7.30 -13.16 11.65
N MET A 74 7.33 -11.83 11.76
CA MET A 74 6.31 -10.95 11.18
C MET A 74 6.47 -10.79 9.66
N PRO A 75 5.49 -11.19 8.82
CA PRO A 75 5.58 -11.07 7.36
C PRO A 75 5.85 -9.65 6.86
N ALA A 76 5.21 -8.64 7.47
CA ALA A 76 5.29 -7.24 7.07
C ALA A 76 6.63 -6.55 7.37
N MET A 77 7.51 -7.13 8.18
CA MET A 77 8.82 -6.53 8.53
C MET A 77 9.91 -6.73 7.47
N LEU A 78 9.52 -7.16 6.27
CA LEU A 78 10.44 -7.65 5.24
C LEU A 78 11.42 -6.58 4.72
N THR A 79 10.97 -5.40 4.33
CA THR A 79 11.86 -4.33 3.86
C THR A 79 12.81 -3.86 4.96
N ALA A 80 12.36 -3.86 6.23
CA ALA A 80 13.23 -3.61 7.36
C ALA A 80 14.30 -4.72 7.54
N ASN A 81 13.93 -5.99 7.38
CA ASN A 81 14.87 -7.13 7.45
C ASN A 81 15.85 -7.17 6.25
N PHE A 82 15.51 -6.56 5.12
CA PHE A 82 16.42 -6.35 3.99
C PHE A 82 17.47 -5.26 4.29
N MET A 83 17.08 -4.17 4.95
CA MET A 83 18.00 -3.05 5.26
C MET A 83 18.82 -3.26 6.55
N ASP A 84 18.54 -4.32 7.33
CA ASP A 84 19.18 -4.61 8.63
C ASP A 84 20.43 -5.50 8.47
N ASP A 85 21.62 -4.88 8.50
CA ASP A 85 22.91 -5.55 8.32
C ASP A 85 23.19 -6.68 9.33
N ARG A 86 22.46 -6.71 10.46
CA ARG A 86 22.54 -7.77 11.48
C ARG A 86 22.06 -9.12 10.97
N TYR A 87 21.18 -9.15 9.95
CA TYR A 87 20.61 -10.37 9.36
C TYR A 87 20.90 -10.52 7.87
N ASN A 88 21.65 -9.60 7.27
CA ASN A 88 21.93 -9.57 5.84
C ASN A 88 23.45 -9.59 5.58
N TRP A 89 23.87 -10.15 4.46
CA TRP A 89 25.23 -10.05 3.94
C TRP A 89 25.48 -8.76 3.15
N ASN A 90 24.43 -8.08 2.67
CA ASN A 90 24.51 -6.83 1.90
C ASN A 90 25.49 -6.92 0.71
N PHE A 91 25.42 -8.00 -0.07
CA PHE A 91 26.22 -8.12 -1.29
C PHE A 91 25.79 -7.11 -2.35
N VAL A 92 26.70 -6.79 -3.27
CA VAL A 92 26.50 -5.85 -4.38
C VAL A 92 27.25 -6.39 -5.60
N THR A 93 26.67 -6.27 -6.81
CA THR A 93 27.33 -6.72 -8.06
C THR A 93 28.48 -5.80 -8.48
N GLU A 94 29.31 -6.26 -9.40
CA GLU A 94 30.16 -5.40 -10.23
C GLU A 94 29.34 -4.54 -11.21
N PRO A 95 29.92 -3.48 -11.82
CA PRO A 95 29.20 -2.54 -12.68
C PRO A 95 28.71 -3.23 -13.96
N GLN A 96 27.40 -3.41 -14.08
CA GLN A 96 26.79 -4.23 -15.11
C GLN A 96 26.84 -3.52 -16.46
N ARG A 97 27.75 -3.96 -17.34
CA ARG A 97 28.00 -3.39 -18.68
C ARG A 97 26.72 -3.03 -19.43
N ASN A 98 25.79 -3.98 -19.49
CA ASN A 98 24.56 -3.85 -20.29
C ASN A 98 23.38 -3.25 -19.49
N LEU A 99 23.58 -2.88 -18.22
CA LEU A 99 22.63 -2.10 -17.40
C LEU A 99 23.20 -0.70 -17.10
N ASN A 100 23.82 -0.06 -18.10
CA ASN A 100 24.42 1.28 -18.03
C ASN A 100 25.47 1.45 -16.90
N GLY A 101 26.14 0.36 -16.50
CA GLY A 101 27.12 0.36 -15.42
C GLY A 101 26.53 0.37 -14.01
N ARG A 102 25.20 0.21 -13.84
CA ARG A 102 24.58 0.06 -12.51
C ARG A 102 25.18 -1.12 -11.75
N ARG A 103 25.28 -1.00 -10.42
CA ARG A 103 25.51 -2.11 -9.49
C ARG A 103 24.18 -2.43 -8.81
N LEU A 104 23.80 -3.70 -8.71
CA LEU A 104 22.54 -4.09 -8.05
C LEU A 104 22.80 -4.60 -6.63
N THR A 105 21.87 -4.33 -5.72
CA THR A 105 21.89 -4.81 -4.33
C THR A 105 21.45 -6.27 -4.25
N TRP A 106 22.17 -7.11 -3.51
CA TRP A 106 21.94 -8.56 -3.39
C TRP A 106 21.73 -8.97 -1.91
N PRO A 107 20.56 -8.64 -1.32
CA PRO A 107 20.20 -9.04 0.05
C PRO A 107 20.13 -10.56 0.23
N ARG A 108 21.02 -11.13 1.05
CA ARG A 108 21.12 -12.57 1.38
C ARG A 108 21.12 -12.77 2.89
N GLY A 109 20.34 -13.74 3.38
CA GLY A 109 20.17 -13.94 4.82
C GLY A 109 21.44 -14.46 5.52
N ARG A 110 21.77 -13.80 6.63
CA ARG A 110 22.90 -14.01 7.52
C ARG A 110 22.36 -14.13 8.95
N VAL A 111 21.62 -15.20 9.18
CA VAL A 111 20.82 -15.51 10.39
C VAL A 111 20.41 -16.98 10.30
N LEU A 112 20.05 -17.63 11.41
CA LEU A 112 19.53 -19.00 11.36
C LEU A 112 18.25 -19.08 10.48
N GLY A 113 18.21 -20.04 9.56
CA GLY A 113 17.24 -20.14 8.45
C GLY A 113 17.67 -19.40 7.16
N GLY A 114 18.75 -18.61 7.22
CA GLY A 114 19.29 -17.83 6.10
C GLY A 114 18.24 -16.97 5.42
N SER A 115 18.27 -16.94 4.08
CA SER A 115 17.31 -16.16 3.29
C SER A 115 15.85 -16.54 3.54
N SER A 116 15.51 -17.74 4.01
CA SER A 116 14.11 -18.09 4.35
C SER A 116 13.55 -17.28 5.54
N SER A 117 14.42 -16.85 6.45
CA SER A 117 14.07 -15.99 7.58
C SER A 117 13.85 -14.52 7.18
N ILE A 118 14.27 -14.12 5.96
CA ILE A 118 14.15 -12.73 5.46
C ILE A 118 13.55 -12.62 4.04
N ASN A 119 12.92 -13.65 3.47
CA ASN A 119 12.34 -13.59 2.11
C ASN A 119 10.86 -13.16 2.06
N ALA A 120 10.28 -13.12 0.87
CA ALA A 120 8.86 -12.87 0.60
C ALA A 120 7.87 -13.99 1.01
N MET A 121 8.31 -15.02 1.74
CA MET A 121 7.52 -16.20 2.12
C MET A 121 6.91 -16.97 0.93
N ILE A 122 7.40 -16.76 -0.29
CA ILE A 122 6.92 -17.42 -1.50
C ILE A 122 7.25 -18.92 -1.46
N TYR A 123 6.27 -19.76 -1.79
CA TYR A 123 6.45 -21.19 -2.09
C TYR A 123 6.07 -21.46 -3.55
N SER A 124 7.06 -21.46 -4.45
CA SER A 124 6.90 -21.89 -5.84
C SER A 124 8.02 -22.87 -6.19
N ARG A 125 7.64 -24.04 -6.69
CA ARG A 125 8.54 -25.18 -6.94
C ARG A 125 9.33 -25.07 -8.24
N GLY A 126 8.85 -24.30 -9.22
CA GLY A 126 9.33 -24.40 -10.60
C GLY A 126 8.52 -25.43 -11.40
N HIS A 127 8.84 -25.53 -12.69
CA HIS A 127 8.17 -26.39 -13.66
C HIS A 127 8.80 -27.79 -13.65
N ALA A 128 8.03 -28.83 -13.96
CA ALA A 128 8.55 -30.20 -14.04
C ALA A 128 9.73 -30.31 -15.02
N LEU A 129 9.62 -29.67 -16.19
CA LEU A 129 10.68 -29.67 -17.20
C LEU A 129 11.99 -29.00 -16.73
N ASP A 130 11.99 -28.14 -15.70
CA ASP A 130 13.25 -27.65 -15.11
C ASP A 130 14.08 -28.81 -14.50
N TYR A 131 13.39 -29.83 -13.96
CA TYR A 131 14.00 -31.00 -13.33
C TYR A 131 14.36 -32.09 -14.34
N GLU A 132 13.57 -32.25 -15.40
CA GLU A 132 13.94 -33.12 -16.53
C GLU A 132 15.19 -32.57 -17.25
N ASP A 133 15.32 -31.25 -17.38
CA ASP A 133 16.53 -30.55 -17.83
C ASP A 133 17.74 -30.83 -16.94
N TRP A 134 17.55 -30.89 -15.61
CA TRP A 134 18.61 -31.23 -14.67
C TRP A 134 19.11 -32.67 -14.89
N GLU A 135 18.19 -33.63 -15.01
CA GLU A 135 18.54 -35.04 -15.25
C GLU A 135 19.20 -35.22 -16.63
N ALA A 136 18.68 -34.57 -17.68
CA ALA A 136 19.31 -34.53 -19.00
C ALA A 136 20.70 -33.86 -18.98
N SER A 137 20.94 -32.91 -18.07
CA SER A 137 22.25 -32.30 -17.82
C SER A 137 23.24 -33.19 -17.04
N GLY A 138 22.85 -34.42 -16.69
CA GLY A 138 23.69 -35.38 -15.96
C GLY A 138 23.44 -35.46 -14.46
N ALA A 139 22.44 -34.75 -13.92
CA ALA A 139 21.97 -34.94 -12.54
C ALA A 139 21.08 -36.21 -12.46
N ALA A 140 21.68 -37.38 -12.65
CA ALA A 140 20.94 -38.65 -12.70
C ALA A 140 20.08 -38.88 -11.43
N GLY A 141 18.81 -39.22 -11.64
CA GLY A 141 17.79 -39.35 -10.61
C GLY A 141 17.32 -38.03 -10.00
N TRP A 142 17.41 -36.91 -10.72
CA TRP A 142 16.90 -35.59 -10.29
C TRP A 142 15.72 -35.04 -11.10
N GLY A 143 15.12 -35.83 -12.00
CA GLY A 143 13.86 -35.52 -12.67
C GLY A 143 12.71 -35.22 -11.70
N TYR A 144 11.64 -34.61 -12.20
CA TYR A 144 10.53 -34.11 -11.40
C TYR A 144 9.86 -35.20 -10.57
N ALA A 145 9.66 -36.39 -11.14
CA ALA A 145 9.09 -37.53 -10.45
C ALA A 145 9.98 -38.02 -9.27
N ASP A 146 11.30 -37.86 -9.33
CA ASP A 146 12.20 -38.17 -8.22
C ASP A 146 12.34 -37.02 -7.20
N CYS A 147 11.82 -35.83 -7.52
CA CYS A 147 11.90 -34.62 -6.69
C CYS A 147 10.57 -34.30 -5.99
N LEU A 148 9.44 -34.59 -6.63
CA LEU A 148 8.08 -34.39 -6.09
C LEU A 148 7.85 -35.06 -4.72
N PRO A 149 8.32 -36.29 -4.44
CA PRO A 149 8.14 -36.89 -3.11
C PRO A 149 8.84 -36.11 -2.00
N TYR A 150 9.97 -35.47 -2.29
CA TYR A 150 10.71 -34.64 -1.35
C TYR A 150 10.04 -33.27 -1.16
N PHE A 151 9.44 -32.69 -2.21
CA PHE A 151 8.53 -31.54 -2.07
C PHE A 151 7.33 -31.85 -1.17
N LYS A 152 6.72 -33.04 -1.33
CA LYS A 152 5.61 -33.51 -0.48
C LYS A 152 6.06 -33.78 0.96
N ARG A 153 7.23 -34.42 1.16
CA ARG A 153 7.80 -34.69 2.50
C ARG A 153 8.18 -33.41 3.25
N ALA A 154 8.54 -32.34 2.54
CA ALA A 154 8.82 -31.05 3.15
C ALA A 154 7.56 -30.30 3.61
N GLN A 155 6.41 -30.51 2.96
CA GLN A 155 5.24 -29.63 3.03
C GLN A 155 4.11 -30.17 3.93
N THR A 156 3.52 -29.29 4.75
CA THR A 156 2.13 -29.39 5.24
C THR A 156 1.32 -28.30 4.56
N HIS A 157 0.42 -28.65 3.64
CA HIS A 157 -0.42 -27.67 2.95
C HIS A 157 -1.78 -27.50 3.64
N ALA A 158 -2.25 -26.25 3.77
CA ALA A 158 -3.49 -25.93 4.48
C ALA A 158 -4.79 -26.33 3.73
N LEU A 159 -4.69 -26.87 2.51
CA LEU A 159 -5.80 -27.51 1.79
C LEU A 159 -5.78 -29.05 1.92
N GLY A 160 -4.80 -29.62 2.65
CA GLY A 160 -4.55 -31.05 2.72
C GLY A 160 -3.53 -31.54 1.68
N ALA A 161 -3.27 -32.85 1.72
CA ALA A 161 -2.43 -33.56 0.75
C ALA A 161 -3.23 -34.06 -0.46
N ASP A 162 -2.55 -34.29 -1.58
CA ASP A 162 -3.07 -34.99 -2.75
C ASP A 162 -1.91 -35.62 -3.54
N GLU A 163 -2.06 -35.80 -4.85
CA GLU A 163 -1.03 -36.29 -5.77
C GLU A 163 0.24 -35.42 -5.78
N TYR A 164 0.10 -34.09 -5.65
CA TYR A 164 1.20 -33.12 -5.76
C TYR A 164 1.52 -32.41 -4.43
N ARG A 165 0.55 -32.25 -3.52
CA ARG A 165 0.70 -31.51 -2.25
C ARG A 165 1.03 -32.42 -1.06
N GLY A 166 1.84 -31.92 -0.13
CA GLY A 166 2.19 -32.60 1.12
C GLY A 166 1.24 -32.26 2.28
N GLY A 167 0.99 -33.24 3.16
CA GLY A 167 0.09 -33.09 4.32
C GLY A 167 0.77 -32.95 5.67
N ASP A 168 1.94 -33.56 5.85
CA ASP A 168 2.54 -33.81 7.18
C ASP A 168 4.00 -33.31 7.31
N GLY A 169 4.51 -32.61 6.30
CA GLY A 169 5.88 -32.09 6.28
C GLY A 169 6.08 -30.84 7.16
N PRO A 170 7.30 -30.57 7.66
CA PRO A 170 7.54 -29.53 8.67
C PRO A 170 7.34 -28.08 8.17
N LEU A 171 7.37 -27.84 6.85
CA LEU A 171 7.14 -26.52 6.26
C LEU A 171 5.63 -26.30 6.01
N HIS A 172 5.00 -25.49 6.84
CA HIS A 172 3.60 -25.12 6.67
C HIS A 172 3.41 -24.12 5.52
N VAL A 173 2.43 -24.39 4.65
CA VAL A 173 2.12 -23.61 3.44
C VAL A 173 0.63 -23.30 3.35
N THR A 174 0.27 -22.06 2.99
CA THR A 174 -1.12 -21.56 2.90
C THR A 174 -1.39 -20.80 1.60
N ARG A 175 -2.60 -20.94 1.06
CA ARG A 175 -3.06 -20.29 -0.20
C ARG A 175 -4.20 -19.25 -0.01
N ARG A 176 -4.65 -19.03 1.23
CA ARG A 176 -5.88 -18.26 1.51
C ARG A 176 -5.74 -16.74 1.35
N LEU A 177 -4.59 -16.18 1.75
CA LEU A 177 -4.43 -14.76 2.11
C LEU A 177 -4.63 -13.76 0.96
N GLN A 178 -4.63 -14.17 -0.31
CA GLN A 178 -4.88 -13.26 -1.44
C GLN A 178 -6.37 -13.04 -1.73
N ARG A 179 -7.24 -14.01 -1.41
CA ARG A 179 -8.67 -13.98 -1.78
C ARG A 179 -9.47 -12.91 -1.04
N ASP A 180 -8.91 -12.35 0.04
CA ASP A 180 -9.51 -11.27 0.83
C ASP A 180 -9.18 -9.86 0.25
N GLN A 181 -8.47 -9.75 -0.89
CA GLN A 181 -8.06 -8.49 -1.54
C GLN A 181 -8.45 -8.52 -3.04
N PRO A 182 -9.46 -7.73 -3.48
CA PRO A 182 -10.06 -7.85 -4.81
C PRO A 182 -9.10 -7.59 -5.98
N LEU A 183 -8.03 -6.80 -5.81
CA LEU A 183 -7.07 -6.54 -6.88
C LEU A 183 -6.33 -7.81 -7.35
N TYR A 184 -6.22 -8.86 -6.53
CA TYR A 184 -5.69 -10.15 -6.98
C TYR A 184 -6.66 -10.88 -7.91
N GLN A 185 -7.97 -10.77 -7.67
CA GLN A 185 -8.99 -11.34 -8.57
C GLN A 185 -8.98 -10.60 -9.91
N ALA A 186 -8.95 -9.27 -9.88
CA ALA A 186 -8.84 -8.44 -11.09
C ALA A 186 -7.62 -8.79 -11.95
N PHE A 187 -6.46 -9.08 -11.34
CA PHE A 187 -5.28 -9.58 -12.06
C PHE A 187 -5.51 -10.94 -12.72
N LEU A 188 -6.11 -11.90 -12.02
CA LEU A 188 -6.39 -13.23 -12.57
C LEU A 188 -7.39 -13.14 -13.73
N ASP A 189 -8.48 -12.39 -13.55
CA ASP A 189 -9.52 -12.18 -14.57
C ASP A 189 -8.95 -11.46 -15.80
N ALA A 190 -8.11 -10.44 -15.60
CA ALA A 190 -7.41 -9.74 -16.68
C ALA A 190 -6.46 -10.67 -17.46
N ALA A 191 -5.69 -11.51 -16.78
CA ALA A 191 -4.81 -12.45 -17.49
C ALA A 191 -5.62 -13.53 -18.24
N VAL A 192 -6.76 -13.97 -17.71
CA VAL A 192 -7.70 -14.84 -18.47
C VAL A 192 -8.27 -14.14 -19.69
N GLN A 193 -8.62 -12.84 -19.59
CA GLN A 193 -9.06 -12.04 -20.74
C GLN A 193 -7.96 -11.88 -21.82
N ALA A 194 -6.69 -11.75 -21.41
CA ALA A 194 -5.53 -11.79 -22.32
C ALA A 194 -5.21 -13.21 -22.86
N GLY A 195 -6.08 -14.20 -22.63
CA GLY A 195 -6.02 -15.53 -23.21
C GLY A 195 -5.15 -16.55 -22.45
N TYR A 196 -4.67 -16.22 -21.23
CA TYR A 196 -3.89 -17.14 -20.40
C TYR A 196 -4.80 -18.10 -19.61
N PRO A 197 -4.45 -19.39 -19.49
CA PRO A 197 -5.26 -20.33 -18.73
C PRO A 197 -5.17 -20.04 -17.22
N PHE A 198 -6.28 -20.21 -16.50
CA PHE A 198 -6.28 -20.20 -15.04
C PHE A 198 -5.95 -21.60 -14.49
N THR A 199 -5.11 -21.66 -13.45
CA THR A 199 -4.79 -22.87 -12.69
C THR A 199 -5.12 -22.69 -11.21
N GLU A 200 -5.79 -23.67 -10.61
CA GLU A 200 -6.00 -23.68 -9.16
C GLU A 200 -4.72 -23.94 -8.37
N ASP A 201 -3.68 -24.52 -9.00
CA ASP A 201 -2.44 -24.93 -8.35
C ASP A 201 -1.19 -24.74 -9.22
N VAL A 202 -0.53 -23.60 -9.05
CA VAL A 202 0.77 -23.27 -9.68
C VAL A 202 1.94 -24.20 -9.27
N ASN A 203 1.71 -25.18 -8.38
CA ASN A 203 2.67 -26.19 -7.93
C ASN A 203 2.18 -27.63 -8.20
N GLY A 204 1.01 -27.80 -8.84
CA GLY A 204 0.31 -29.07 -9.07
C GLY A 204 0.45 -29.65 -10.49
N HIS A 205 -0.64 -30.20 -11.03
CA HIS A 205 -0.71 -30.78 -12.38
C HIS A 205 -0.45 -29.76 -13.50
N GLN A 206 -1.14 -28.60 -13.45
CA GLN A 206 -0.97 -27.52 -14.41
C GLN A 206 -0.17 -26.38 -13.80
N GLN A 207 1.12 -26.35 -14.12
CA GLN A 207 2.11 -25.41 -13.59
C GLN A 207 2.25 -24.15 -14.47
N GLU A 208 1.56 -24.10 -15.60
CA GLU A 208 1.51 -22.95 -16.52
C GLU A 208 0.17 -22.22 -16.45
N GLY A 209 0.20 -20.89 -16.62
CA GLY A 209 -0.98 -20.02 -16.57
C GLY A 209 -0.96 -19.04 -15.40
N VAL A 210 -2.13 -18.59 -14.95
CA VAL A 210 -2.29 -17.70 -13.77
C VAL A 210 -3.06 -18.39 -12.66
N GLY A 211 -2.71 -18.15 -11.40
CA GLY A 211 -3.31 -18.89 -10.30
C GLY A 211 -3.00 -18.34 -8.91
N TRP A 212 -3.65 -18.94 -7.91
CA TRP A 212 -3.48 -18.59 -6.50
C TRP A 212 -2.16 -19.13 -5.94
N LEU A 213 -1.64 -18.44 -4.92
CA LEU A 213 -0.22 -18.44 -4.60
C LEU A 213 0.05 -19.03 -3.22
N ASP A 214 0.97 -19.97 -3.16
CA ASP A 214 1.39 -20.62 -1.94
C ASP A 214 2.40 -19.77 -1.16
N LEU A 215 2.12 -19.59 0.13
CA LEU A 215 2.94 -18.82 1.06
C LEU A 215 3.36 -19.68 2.25
N THR A 216 4.65 -19.62 2.62
CA THR A 216 5.21 -20.22 3.84
C THR A 216 4.84 -19.37 5.07
N ILE A 217 3.53 -19.20 5.30
CA ILE A 217 2.94 -18.46 6.41
C ILE A 217 1.99 -19.40 7.15
N HIS A 218 2.13 -19.46 8.48
CA HIS A 218 1.33 -20.29 9.37
C HIS A 218 0.86 -19.48 10.57
N LYS A 219 -0.45 -19.50 10.87
CA LYS A 219 -1.06 -18.75 11.99
C LYS A 219 -0.73 -17.24 12.02
N GLY A 220 -0.38 -16.66 10.86
CA GLY A 220 0.03 -15.26 10.71
C GLY A 220 1.55 -15.00 10.77
N GLU A 221 2.35 -16.01 11.09
CA GLU A 221 3.81 -15.93 11.18
C GLU A 221 4.51 -16.58 9.99
N ARG A 222 5.71 -16.08 9.66
CA ARG A 222 6.65 -16.67 8.70
C ARG A 222 7.09 -18.06 9.16
N CYS A 223 6.82 -19.07 8.35
CA CYS A 223 7.42 -20.41 8.48
C CYS A 223 8.77 -20.44 7.73
N SER A 224 9.85 -20.02 8.40
CA SER A 224 11.22 -20.15 7.87
C SER A 224 11.72 -21.60 7.95
N ALA A 225 12.79 -21.93 7.24
CA ALA A 225 13.41 -23.26 7.32
C ALA A 225 13.92 -23.59 8.74
N SER A 226 14.33 -22.59 9.53
CA SER A 226 14.71 -22.78 10.93
C SER A 226 13.50 -22.95 11.86
N ALA A 227 12.39 -22.26 11.59
CA ALA A 227 11.14 -22.46 12.31
C ALA A 227 10.55 -23.87 12.05
N ALA A 228 10.62 -24.33 10.80
CA ALA A 228 10.15 -25.64 10.36
C ALA A 228 11.07 -26.79 10.82
N TYR A 229 12.35 -26.76 10.47
CA TYR A 229 13.25 -27.91 10.65
C TYR A 229 14.03 -27.89 11.97
N LEU A 230 14.27 -26.72 12.58
CA LEU A 230 15.01 -26.61 13.84
C LEU A 230 14.07 -26.28 15.01
N ALA A 231 12.95 -26.99 15.10
CA ALA A 231 12.03 -26.90 16.24
C ALA A 231 12.74 -27.23 17.58
N GLU A 232 12.13 -26.86 18.72
CA GLU A 232 12.74 -27.03 20.05
C GLU A 232 13.08 -28.50 20.37
N SER A 233 12.28 -29.45 19.88
CA SER A 233 12.52 -30.91 19.96
C SER A 233 13.68 -31.41 19.08
N VAL A 234 14.17 -30.58 18.15
CA VAL A 234 15.35 -30.83 17.32
C VAL A 234 16.58 -30.17 17.95
N LEU A 235 16.44 -28.92 18.41
CA LEU A 235 17.52 -28.17 19.09
C LEU A 235 17.92 -28.75 20.44
N SER A 236 17.05 -29.52 21.10
CA SER A 236 17.33 -30.23 22.35
C SER A 236 17.97 -31.62 22.17
N ARG A 237 18.22 -32.07 20.93
CA ARG A 237 18.93 -33.33 20.66
C ARG A 237 20.40 -33.22 21.07
N ARG A 238 20.83 -34.09 21.98
CA ARG A 238 22.22 -34.11 22.51
C ARG A 238 23.31 -34.31 21.46
N ASN A 239 22.97 -34.86 20.29
CA ASN A 239 23.88 -35.11 19.18
C ASN A 239 23.86 -34.00 18.11
N LEU A 240 23.12 -32.90 18.30
CA LEU A 240 23.14 -31.72 17.43
C LEU A 240 23.73 -30.51 18.18
N THR A 241 24.79 -29.94 17.64
CA THR A 241 25.37 -28.67 18.11
C THR A 241 25.09 -27.58 17.07
N VAL A 242 24.60 -26.41 17.50
CA VAL A 242 24.36 -25.25 16.63
C VAL A 242 25.15 -24.04 17.15
N LEU A 243 26.18 -23.64 16.41
CA LEU A 243 26.98 -22.45 16.68
C LEU A 243 26.49 -21.30 15.80
N THR A 244 26.13 -20.18 16.42
CA THR A 244 25.79 -18.91 15.74
C THR A 244 26.85 -17.85 16.02
N ASP A 245 26.75 -16.69 15.37
CA ASP A 245 27.73 -15.59 15.46
C ASP A 245 29.17 -16.08 15.16
N THR A 246 29.30 -17.12 14.33
CA THR A 246 30.54 -17.88 14.12
C THR A 246 30.90 -17.89 12.64
N PHE A 247 32.02 -17.27 12.31
CA PHE A 247 32.54 -17.13 10.96
C PHE A 247 33.44 -18.33 10.61
N VAL A 248 33.38 -18.80 9.37
CA VAL A 248 34.22 -19.90 8.86
C VAL A 248 35.25 -19.32 7.90
N ASN A 249 36.52 -19.34 8.28
CA ASN A 249 37.61 -18.75 7.51
C ASN A 249 38.00 -19.62 6.30
N LYS A 250 38.11 -20.94 6.52
CA LYS A 250 38.45 -21.93 5.50
C LYS A 250 38.10 -23.35 5.93
N LEU A 251 38.08 -24.25 4.96
CA LEU A 251 38.10 -25.70 5.15
C LEU A 251 39.51 -26.17 5.51
N LEU A 252 39.61 -27.33 6.15
CA LEU A 252 40.86 -28.00 6.48
C LEU A 252 41.01 -29.27 5.64
N PHE A 253 42.19 -29.46 5.05
CA PHE A 253 42.49 -30.59 4.16
C PHE A 253 43.72 -31.38 4.61
N GLU A 254 43.62 -32.70 4.49
CA GLU A 254 44.74 -33.64 4.56
C GLU A 254 44.91 -34.25 3.15
N GLY A 255 45.78 -33.66 2.34
CA GLY A 255 45.86 -33.95 0.90
C GLY A 255 44.57 -33.53 0.18
N LYS A 256 43.91 -34.49 -0.49
CA LYS A 256 42.61 -34.29 -1.18
C LYS A 256 41.38 -34.53 -0.28
N ARG A 257 41.56 -34.79 1.01
CA ARG A 257 40.49 -35.13 1.94
C ARG A 257 40.13 -33.96 2.83
N ALA A 258 38.87 -33.52 2.80
CA ALA A 258 38.36 -32.57 3.77
C ALA A 258 38.27 -33.23 5.16
N VAL A 259 38.80 -32.56 6.18
CA VAL A 259 38.90 -33.08 7.56
C VAL A 259 38.35 -32.14 8.62
N GLY A 260 37.83 -30.97 8.24
CA GLY A 260 37.26 -30.02 9.18
C GLY A 260 37.16 -28.59 8.67
N VAL A 261 36.97 -27.67 9.60
CA VAL A 261 36.83 -26.22 9.37
C VAL A 261 37.67 -25.41 10.37
N GLU A 262 38.07 -24.21 9.95
CA GLU A 262 38.71 -23.21 10.80
C GLU A 262 37.75 -22.03 11.03
N VAL A 263 37.44 -21.73 12.30
CA VAL A 263 36.32 -20.85 12.71
C VAL A 263 36.71 -19.84 13.77
N GLU A 264 36.01 -18.70 13.80
CA GLU A 264 36.23 -17.60 14.74
C GLU A 264 34.91 -16.88 15.09
N PRO A 265 34.83 -16.10 16.18
CA PRO A 265 33.64 -15.31 16.45
C PRO A 265 33.51 -14.20 15.39
N PHE A 266 32.35 -14.10 14.73
CA PHE A 266 32.14 -13.11 13.66
C PHE A 266 32.42 -11.68 14.13
N LYS A 267 32.05 -11.35 15.37
CA LYS A 267 32.25 -10.03 16.00
C LYS A 267 33.59 -9.89 16.74
N SER A 268 34.54 -10.81 16.58
CA SER A 268 35.86 -10.70 17.23
C SER A 268 36.66 -9.52 16.67
N SER A 269 37.13 -8.65 17.56
CA SER A 269 37.96 -7.50 17.23
C SER A 269 39.42 -7.91 17.00
N GLY A 270 39.68 -8.60 15.89
CA GLY A 270 41.01 -8.84 15.31
C GLY A 270 42.13 -9.22 16.29
N GLY A 271 42.17 -10.47 16.74
CA GLY A 271 43.27 -10.94 17.61
C GLY A 271 43.11 -12.31 18.26
N GLN A 272 41.93 -12.94 18.21
CA GLN A 272 41.78 -14.34 18.64
C GLN A 272 42.31 -15.31 17.59
N VAL A 273 43.02 -16.35 18.04
CA VAL A 273 43.46 -17.46 17.19
C VAL A 273 42.22 -18.26 16.74
N PRO A 274 42.03 -18.52 15.44
CA PRO A 274 40.92 -19.34 14.96
C PRO A 274 40.93 -20.77 15.53
N THR A 275 39.76 -21.25 15.92
CA THR A 275 39.53 -22.60 16.42
C THR A 275 39.40 -23.59 15.25
N ARG A 276 39.93 -24.80 15.39
CA ARG A 276 39.78 -25.86 14.38
C ARG A 276 38.84 -26.95 14.90
N LEU A 277 37.87 -27.34 14.08
CA LEU A 277 36.87 -28.37 14.40
C LEU A 277 36.93 -29.45 13.31
N ARG A 278 37.04 -30.73 13.71
CA ARG A 278 37.27 -31.86 12.79
C ARG A 278 35.98 -32.59 12.38
N ALA A 279 35.98 -33.14 11.17
CA ALA A 279 34.90 -33.93 10.60
C ALA A 279 35.33 -35.39 10.41
N ALA A 280 34.76 -36.30 11.22
CA ALA A 280 35.06 -37.72 11.22
C ALA A 280 34.42 -38.47 10.02
N LYS A 281 33.30 -37.98 9.46
CA LYS A 281 32.70 -38.47 8.21
C LYS A 281 32.84 -37.47 7.06
N GLU A 282 32.11 -36.35 7.07
CA GLU A 282 32.06 -35.40 5.93
C GLU A 282 31.85 -33.93 6.37
N VAL A 283 32.36 -32.99 5.55
CA VAL A 283 32.03 -31.56 5.61
C VAL A 283 31.05 -31.23 4.48
N ILE A 284 29.99 -30.48 4.80
CA ILE A 284 28.90 -30.15 3.88
C ILE A 284 28.74 -28.62 3.84
N LEU A 285 28.82 -28.02 2.65
CA LEU A 285 28.63 -26.59 2.46
C LEU A 285 27.16 -26.29 2.09
N SER A 286 26.55 -25.34 2.80
CA SER A 286 25.17 -24.88 2.61
C SER A 286 25.07 -23.35 2.69
N GLY A 287 26.14 -22.65 2.33
CA GLY A 287 26.26 -21.18 2.37
C GLY A 287 25.55 -20.44 1.23
N GLY A 288 25.04 -21.16 0.23
CA GLY A 288 24.36 -20.60 -0.94
C GLY A 288 25.31 -20.15 -2.06
N ALA A 289 24.72 -19.66 -3.15
CA ALA A 289 25.38 -19.35 -4.42
C ALA A 289 26.50 -18.27 -4.39
N VAL A 290 26.80 -17.68 -3.23
CA VAL A 290 27.93 -16.75 -3.05
C VAL A 290 28.95 -17.32 -2.06
N ASN A 291 28.52 -17.68 -0.85
CA ASN A 291 29.43 -18.11 0.22
C ASN A 291 30.03 -19.51 -0.01
N SER A 292 29.27 -20.45 -0.59
CA SER A 292 29.79 -21.81 -0.87
C SER A 292 30.94 -21.82 -1.90
N PRO A 293 30.82 -21.20 -3.10
CA PRO A 293 31.97 -21.12 -4.02
C PRO A 293 33.10 -20.24 -3.47
N GLN A 294 32.79 -19.17 -2.72
CA GLN A 294 33.81 -18.35 -2.06
C GLN A 294 34.63 -19.16 -1.05
N LEU A 295 33.98 -19.97 -0.19
CA LEU A 295 34.66 -20.78 0.81
C LEU A 295 35.49 -21.91 0.18
N LEU A 296 35.03 -22.52 -0.92
CA LEU A 296 35.84 -23.47 -1.70
C LEU A 296 37.13 -22.79 -2.20
N MET A 297 37.01 -21.63 -2.85
CA MET A 297 38.18 -20.89 -3.34
C MET A 297 39.12 -20.45 -2.21
N LEU A 298 38.62 -19.89 -1.11
CA LEU A 298 39.42 -19.51 0.07
C LEU A 298 40.19 -20.69 0.69
N SER A 299 39.72 -21.91 0.43
CA SER A 299 40.31 -23.16 0.91
C SER A 299 41.18 -23.86 -0.15
N GLY A 300 41.49 -23.18 -1.26
CA GLY A 300 42.36 -23.69 -2.31
C GLY A 300 41.69 -24.58 -3.36
N VAL A 301 40.35 -24.58 -3.44
CA VAL A 301 39.58 -25.37 -4.42
C VAL A 301 38.96 -24.44 -5.47
N GLY A 302 39.49 -24.44 -6.68
CA GLY A 302 39.05 -23.51 -7.73
C GLY A 302 40.00 -23.42 -8.94
N ASP A 303 39.91 -22.36 -9.73
CA ASP A 303 40.88 -22.08 -10.79
C ASP A 303 42.28 -21.83 -10.20
N ALA A 304 43.27 -22.59 -10.67
CA ALA A 304 44.65 -22.54 -10.19
C ALA A 304 45.36 -21.24 -10.58
N GLN A 305 44.97 -20.61 -11.70
CA GLN A 305 45.49 -19.30 -12.06
C GLN A 305 44.92 -18.23 -11.11
N HIS A 306 43.59 -18.13 -10.99
CA HIS A 306 42.94 -17.15 -10.13
C HIS A 306 43.38 -17.27 -8.66
N LEU A 307 43.47 -18.48 -8.11
CA LEU A 307 43.94 -18.70 -6.73
C LEU A 307 45.38 -18.20 -6.52
N LYS A 308 46.27 -18.41 -7.51
CA LYS A 308 47.64 -17.88 -7.49
C LYS A 308 47.66 -16.35 -7.54
N GLU A 309 46.80 -15.73 -8.35
CA GLU A 309 46.66 -14.26 -8.45
C GLU A 309 46.25 -13.64 -7.10
N VAL A 310 45.24 -14.20 -6.42
CA VAL A 310 44.80 -13.73 -5.08
C VAL A 310 45.65 -14.25 -3.91
N ARG A 311 46.70 -15.04 -4.19
CA ARG A 311 47.67 -15.62 -3.22
C ARG A 311 47.08 -16.66 -2.26
N VAL A 312 46.06 -17.40 -2.68
CA VAL A 312 45.55 -18.57 -1.94
C VAL A 312 46.31 -19.84 -2.38
N PRO A 313 46.85 -20.67 -1.46
CA PRO A 313 47.49 -21.94 -1.80
C PRO A 313 46.52 -22.91 -2.49
N LEU A 314 46.96 -23.54 -3.58
CA LEU A 314 46.16 -24.52 -4.31
C LEU A 314 46.10 -25.87 -3.56
N VAL A 315 44.88 -26.38 -3.36
CA VAL A 315 44.59 -27.74 -2.89
C VAL A 315 44.08 -28.60 -4.04
N HIS A 316 43.13 -28.07 -4.84
CA HIS A 316 42.63 -28.76 -6.03
C HIS A 316 42.22 -27.78 -7.12
N HIS A 317 42.72 -28.01 -8.34
CA HIS A 317 42.27 -27.29 -9.52
C HIS A 317 40.90 -27.80 -9.96
N LEU A 318 39.88 -26.94 -9.81
CA LEU A 318 38.50 -27.17 -10.24
C LEU A 318 37.93 -25.83 -10.75
N PRO A 319 38.23 -25.43 -12.01
CA PRO A 319 37.97 -24.07 -12.51
C PRO A 319 36.48 -23.72 -12.66
N ALA A 320 35.59 -24.72 -12.55
CA ALA A 320 34.14 -24.53 -12.51
C ALA A 320 33.63 -23.86 -11.23
N VAL A 321 34.38 -23.86 -10.13
CA VAL A 321 33.95 -23.24 -8.86
C VAL A 321 33.70 -21.75 -9.07
N GLY A 322 32.47 -21.31 -8.78
CA GLY A 322 32.02 -19.94 -9.00
C GLY A 322 31.60 -19.61 -10.44
N ARG A 323 31.69 -20.54 -11.40
CA ARG A 323 31.22 -20.34 -12.79
C ARG A 323 29.73 -20.68 -12.93
N ASN A 324 29.13 -20.34 -14.08
CA ASN A 324 27.71 -20.58 -14.35
C ASN A 324 26.78 -19.95 -13.29
N LEU A 325 27.06 -18.70 -12.88
CA LEU A 325 26.13 -17.94 -12.03
C LEU A 325 24.88 -17.59 -12.85
N GLU A 326 23.72 -18.01 -12.35
CA GLU A 326 22.41 -17.72 -12.93
C GLU A 326 21.50 -17.05 -11.89
N ASP A 327 20.74 -16.03 -12.29
CA ASP A 327 19.81 -15.28 -11.44
C ASP A 327 18.59 -14.80 -12.25
N HIS A 328 17.48 -14.53 -11.56
CA HIS A 328 16.25 -14.02 -12.14
C HIS A 328 16.26 -12.49 -12.19
N LEU A 329 16.48 -11.91 -13.37
CA LEU A 329 16.32 -10.48 -13.63
C LEU A 329 14.87 -10.16 -14.06
N GLY A 330 14.36 -9.01 -13.66
CA GLY A 330 13.05 -8.53 -14.04
C GLY A 330 12.92 -7.01 -14.03
N VAL A 331 11.73 -6.53 -14.37
CA VAL A 331 11.35 -5.12 -14.41
C VAL A 331 10.00 -4.92 -13.73
N TYR A 332 9.88 -3.85 -12.96
CA TYR A 332 8.64 -3.47 -12.29
C TYR A 332 7.88 -2.49 -13.18
N LEU A 333 6.69 -2.89 -13.65
CA LEU A 333 5.78 -1.97 -14.33
C LEU A 333 4.77 -1.43 -13.32
N HIS A 334 4.64 -0.10 -13.24
CA HIS A 334 3.81 0.60 -12.26
C HIS A 334 2.67 1.34 -12.94
N VAL A 335 1.47 1.21 -12.38
CA VAL A 335 0.26 1.90 -12.83
C VAL A 335 -0.44 2.49 -11.62
N THR A 336 -0.95 3.71 -11.73
CA THR A 336 -1.77 4.29 -10.65
C THR A 336 -3.04 3.45 -10.44
N CYS A 337 -3.60 3.48 -9.24
CA CYS A 337 -4.85 2.79 -8.93
C CYS A 337 -5.96 3.81 -8.65
N LYS A 338 -7.04 3.73 -9.45
CA LYS A 338 -8.25 4.57 -9.31
C LYS A 338 -8.91 4.47 -7.93
N LYS A 339 -8.69 3.37 -7.21
CA LYS A 339 -9.36 3.06 -5.93
C LYS A 339 -8.36 2.98 -4.77
N PRO A 340 -8.73 3.45 -3.56
CA PRO A 340 -7.86 3.44 -2.37
C PRO A 340 -7.66 2.06 -1.72
N ILE A 341 -7.81 0.98 -2.51
CA ILE A 341 -7.80 -0.42 -2.06
C ILE A 341 -6.42 -1.08 -2.19
N THR A 342 -5.43 -0.39 -2.75
CA THR A 342 -4.04 -0.87 -2.73
C THR A 342 -3.49 -0.86 -1.31
N LEU A 343 -2.47 -1.66 -1.06
CA LEU A 343 -1.79 -1.81 0.21
C LEU A 343 -0.97 -0.56 0.62
N TYR A 344 -1.14 0.59 -0.04
CA TYR A 344 -0.46 1.85 0.28
C TYR A 344 -0.54 2.23 1.78
N HIS A 345 -1.68 1.98 2.43
CA HIS A 345 -1.86 2.20 3.87
C HIS A 345 -1.48 0.99 4.76
N ALA A 346 -0.97 -0.10 4.19
CA ALA A 346 -0.90 -1.42 4.83
C ALA A 346 0.33 -2.30 4.49
N THR A 347 1.31 -1.82 3.71
CA THR A 347 2.49 -2.62 3.30
C THR A 347 3.83 -2.06 3.75
N PRO A 348 4.81 -2.97 3.95
CA PRO A 348 5.74 -3.35 2.87
C PRO A 348 5.54 -4.74 2.18
N HIS A 349 5.03 -4.73 0.92
CA HIS A 349 4.92 -5.74 -0.17
C HIS A 349 4.31 -7.16 0.19
N PHE A 350 3.92 -8.13 -0.69
CA PHE A 350 4.64 -8.92 -1.74
C PHE A 350 3.73 -9.76 -2.74
N PRO A 351 4.24 -10.33 -3.88
CA PRO A 351 3.44 -10.76 -5.08
C PRO A 351 3.78 -12.09 -5.88
N HIS A 352 2.99 -12.53 -6.91
CA HIS A 352 3.26 -13.61 -7.96
C HIS A 352 2.13 -13.66 -9.06
N LYS A 353 1.98 -14.47 -10.16
CA LYS A 353 2.71 -15.32 -11.21
C LYS A 353 1.70 -15.42 -12.45
N MET A 354 1.85 -15.58 -13.80
CA MET A 354 2.80 -15.85 -14.97
C MET A 354 2.08 -15.39 -16.31
N ALA A 355 2.47 -15.48 -17.61
CA ALA A 355 3.54 -16.11 -18.47
C ALA A 355 3.57 -15.46 -19.91
N ALA A 356 4.13 -16.09 -20.98
CA ALA A 356 4.15 -15.61 -22.39
C ALA A 356 4.11 -16.74 -23.48
N PRO A 357 3.69 -16.47 -24.74
CA PRO A 357 3.54 -17.50 -25.77
C PRO A 357 4.81 -17.86 -26.56
N GLY A 358 5.08 -19.16 -26.73
CA GLY A 358 5.99 -19.70 -27.77
C GLY A 358 7.18 -20.52 -27.28
N LYS A 359 7.15 -21.04 -26.04
CA LYS A 359 8.24 -21.80 -25.39
C LYS A 359 7.67 -23.06 -24.73
N ARG A 360 8.44 -24.15 -24.63
CA ARG A 360 7.95 -25.46 -24.11
C ARG A 360 7.62 -25.48 -22.61
N HIS A 361 8.12 -24.50 -21.86
CA HIS A 361 7.84 -24.29 -20.44
C HIS A 361 8.02 -22.80 -20.11
N PRO A 362 7.60 -22.30 -18.92
CA PRO A 362 7.52 -20.87 -18.68
C PRO A 362 8.88 -20.17 -18.69
N ASP A 363 9.01 -19.16 -19.55
CA ASP A 363 10.16 -18.25 -19.62
C ASP A 363 9.93 -16.94 -18.87
N LEU A 364 8.67 -16.54 -18.64
CA LEU A 364 8.28 -15.31 -17.92
C LEU A 364 7.42 -15.57 -16.68
N LYS A 365 7.53 -14.64 -15.72
CA LYS A 365 6.79 -14.60 -14.45
C LYS A 365 6.26 -13.19 -14.21
N TRP A 366 4.97 -13.05 -13.91
CA TRP A 366 4.33 -11.78 -13.55
C TRP A 366 3.93 -11.74 -12.09
N GLN A 367 4.58 -10.94 -11.26
CA GLN A 367 4.18 -10.81 -9.86
C GLN A 367 3.31 -9.58 -9.65
N PHE A 368 2.00 -9.77 -9.46
CA PHE A 368 1.09 -8.68 -9.14
C PHE A 368 1.18 -8.30 -7.66
N LEU A 369 1.51 -7.04 -7.39
CA LEU A 369 1.32 -6.42 -6.08
C LEU A 369 0.30 -5.29 -6.20
N PRO A 370 -0.74 -5.26 -5.36
CA PRO A 370 -1.54 -4.07 -5.13
C PRO A 370 -0.76 -3.07 -4.26
N GLY A 371 0.30 -2.47 -4.82
CA GLY A 371 1.22 -1.50 -4.21
C GLY A 371 2.27 -1.07 -5.25
N ALA A 372 3.15 -0.09 -4.95
CA ALA A 372 4.19 0.34 -5.90
C ALA A 372 5.54 0.63 -5.21
N SER A 373 6.60 -0.02 -5.68
CA SER A 373 7.98 0.21 -5.26
C SER A 373 8.99 0.02 -6.39
N ASP A 374 10.15 0.67 -6.28
CA ASP A 374 11.28 0.53 -7.23
C ASP A 374 12.05 -0.79 -7.06
N GLU A 375 13.16 -0.96 -7.81
CA GLU A 375 14.00 -2.16 -7.75
C GLU A 375 14.76 -2.38 -6.43
N ASP A 376 15.04 -1.31 -5.67
CA ASP A 376 15.57 -1.38 -4.29
C ASP A 376 14.45 -1.45 -3.23
N ARG A 377 13.18 -1.52 -3.67
CA ARG A 377 11.94 -1.66 -2.89
C ARG A 377 11.58 -0.46 -2.03
N GLN A 378 12.01 0.74 -2.42
CA GLN A 378 11.52 2.00 -1.86
C GLN A 378 10.14 2.35 -2.45
N LEU A 379 9.29 3.03 -1.67
CA LEU A 379 7.97 3.47 -2.13
C LEU A 379 8.12 4.60 -3.15
N LEU A 380 7.61 4.40 -4.36
CA LEU A 380 7.84 5.31 -5.49
C LEU A 380 7.13 6.66 -5.39
N ARG A 381 6.06 6.77 -4.60
CA ARG A 381 5.23 7.98 -4.51
C ARG A 381 4.27 7.92 -3.32
N ASP A 382 3.83 9.09 -2.85
CA ASP A 382 2.57 9.23 -2.13
C ASP A 382 1.38 8.99 -3.08
N GLY A 383 0.55 7.98 -2.79
CA GLY A 383 -0.69 7.68 -3.50
C GLY A 383 -0.90 6.19 -3.79
N HIS A 384 -2.13 5.84 -4.17
CA HIS A 384 -2.47 4.46 -4.52
C HIS A 384 -1.98 4.10 -5.93
N ALA A 385 -1.07 3.13 -6.00
CA ALA A 385 -0.60 2.53 -7.24
C ALA A 385 -0.45 1.01 -7.07
N MET A 386 -0.42 0.29 -8.19
CA MET A 386 -0.20 -1.15 -8.30
C MET A 386 1.01 -1.42 -9.21
N MET A 387 1.58 -2.63 -9.13
CA MET A 387 2.72 -3.02 -9.94
C MET A 387 2.65 -4.47 -10.39
N LEU A 388 3.10 -4.73 -11.62
CA LEU A 388 3.30 -6.08 -12.15
C LEU A 388 4.81 -6.26 -12.41
N HIS A 389 5.47 -7.08 -11.60
CA HIS A 389 6.89 -7.43 -11.79
C HIS A 389 6.99 -8.47 -12.90
N CYS A 390 7.57 -8.13 -14.05
CA CYS A 390 7.86 -9.10 -15.10
C CYS A 390 9.30 -9.60 -14.97
N THR A 391 9.49 -10.89 -14.75
CA THR A 391 10.80 -11.52 -14.50
C THR A 391 11.08 -12.60 -15.56
N THR A 392 12.28 -12.59 -16.15
CA THR A 392 12.77 -13.69 -16.99
C THR A 392 13.24 -14.85 -16.12
N LEU A 393 12.79 -16.05 -16.45
CA LEU A 393 13.05 -17.31 -15.75
C LEU A 393 14.16 -18.15 -16.41
N ARG A 394 14.43 -17.90 -17.69
CA ARG A 394 15.37 -18.68 -18.51
C ARG A 394 16.41 -17.80 -19.20
N ALA A 395 16.97 -16.86 -18.43
CA ALA A 395 18.08 -16.02 -18.88
C ALA A 395 19.25 -16.89 -19.38
N THR A 396 19.83 -16.47 -20.50
CA THR A 396 20.90 -17.17 -21.24
C THR A 396 22.27 -16.55 -20.99
N SER A 397 22.33 -15.33 -20.44
CA SER A 397 23.54 -14.76 -19.85
C SER A 397 24.11 -15.66 -18.75
N ARG A 398 25.44 -15.69 -18.58
CA ARG A 398 26.11 -16.50 -17.55
C ARG A 398 27.20 -15.71 -16.83
N GLY A 399 27.07 -15.60 -15.52
CA GLY A 399 27.97 -14.86 -14.67
C GLY A 399 29.05 -15.70 -13.98
N PHE A 400 29.72 -15.08 -13.01
CA PHE A 400 30.62 -15.75 -12.07
C PHE A 400 30.73 -15.09 -10.70
N ILE A 401 31.20 -15.87 -9.73
CA ILE A 401 31.74 -15.45 -8.43
C ILE A 401 33.25 -15.68 -8.47
N LYS A 402 34.05 -14.70 -8.02
CA LYS A 402 35.52 -14.82 -7.89
C LYS A 402 36.00 -14.23 -6.56
N LEU A 403 37.16 -14.65 -6.07
CA LEU A 403 37.79 -14.00 -4.92
C LEU A 403 38.31 -12.61 -5.32
N ARG A 404 38.20 -11.66 -4.39
CA ARG A 404 38.80 -10.32 -4.51
C ARG A 404 40.23 -10.31 -3.94
N SER A 405 40.43 -11.02 -2.83
CA SER A 405 41.73 -11.35 -2.25
C SER A 405 41.63 -12.65 -1.43
N ALA A 406 42.74 -13.05 -0.78
CA ALA A 406 42.76 -14.14 0.21
C ALA A 406 42.09 -13.78 1.57
N ASN A 407 41.58 -12.56 1.76
CA ASN A 407 40.86 -12.18 2.98
C ASN A 407 39.45 -12.81 2.99
N PRO A 408 39.13 -13.74 3.91
CA PRO A 408 37.82 -14.39 3.90
C PRO A 408 36.68 -13.43 4.26
N ARG A 409 36.97 -12.33 4.97
CA ARG A 409 35.98 -11.30 5.36
C ARG A 409 35.74 -10.24 4.29
N GLU A 410 36.40 -10.31 3.13
CA GLU A 410 36.18 -9.41 2.00
C GLU A 410 35.10 -9.95 1.05
N SER A 411 34.18 -9.09 0.61
CA SER A 411 33.12 -9.48 -0.33
C SER A 411 33.72 -9.91 -1.68
N PRO A 412 33.26 -11.05 -2.26
CA PRO A 412 33.78 -11.55 -3.52
C PRO A 412 33.46 -10.61 -4.69
N ILE A 413 34.09 -10.86 -5.83
CA ILE A 413 33.67 -10.32 -7.12
C ILE A 413 32.41 -11.08 -7.52
N ILE A 414 31.31 -10.35 -7.76
CA ILE A 414 30.00 -10.89 -8.12
C ILE A 414 29.61 -10.27 -9.46
N GLU A 415 29.68 -11.06 -10.53
CA GLU A 415 29.50 -10.59 -11.89
C GLU A 415 28.43 -11.43 -12.60
N PRO A 416 27.13 -11.08 -12.55
CA PRO A 416 26.07 -11.82 -13.21
C PRO A 416 26.06 -11.73 -14.74
N ASN A 417 26.77 -10.75 -15.34
CA ASN A 417 26.70 -10.44 -16.77
C ASN A 417 25.26 -10.21 -17.28
N TYR A 418 24.41 -9.49 -16.53
CA TYR A 418 23.00 -9.29 -16.92
C TYR A 418 22.86 -8.70 -18.33
N LEU A 419 21.89 -9.22 -19.11
CA LEU A 419 21.53 -8.78 -20.47
C LEU A 419 22.69 -8.75 -21.49
N ASP A 420 23.67 -9.67 -21.39
CA ASP A 420 24.78 -9.74 -22.34
C ASP A 420 24.35 -10.39 -23.68
N THR A 421 23.45 -11.38 -23.64
CA THR A 421 22.85 -11.99 -24.85
C THR A 421 21.70 -11.16 -25.43
N GLU A 422 21.39 -11.33 -26.72
CA GLU A 422 20.21 -10.69 -27.33
C GLU A 422 18.90 -11.34 -26.89
N ASN A 423 18.88 -12.66 -26.66
CA ASN A 423 17.68 -13.36 -26.19
C ASN A 423 17.16 -12.76 -24.88
N ASP A 424 18.03 -12.45 -23.92
CA ASP A 424 17.62 -11.90 -22.63
C ASP A 424 17.05 -10.48 -22.75
N ARG A 425 17.51 -9.72 -23.75
CA ARG A 425 16.95 -8.40 -24.09
C ARG A 425 15.57 -8.54 -24.74
N VAL A 426 15.43 -9.44 -25.70
CA VAL A 426 14.16 -9.72 -26.40
C VAL A 426 13.09 -10.28 -25.44
N ASP A 427 13.43 -11.27 -24.63
CA ASP A 427 12.47 -11.89 -23.69
C ASP A 427 11.98 -10.87 -22.64
N LEU A 428 12.86 -10.01 -22.11
CA LEU A 428 12.48 -8.96 -21.15
C LEU A 428 11.69 -7.80 -21.81
N ARG A 429 12.03 -7.44 -23.07
CA ARG A 429 11.29 -6.46 -23.90
C ARG A 429 9.87 -6.97 -24.23
N ASN A 430 9.74 -8.25 -24.57
CA ASN A 430 8.46 -8.91 -24.75
C ASN A 430 7.69 -8.94 -23.43
N GLY A 431 8.37 -9.23 -22.32
CA GLY A 431 7.81 -9.11 -20.97
C GLY A 431 7.14 -7.77 -20.70
N VAL A 432 7.80 -6.64 -20.99
CA VAL A 432 7.20 -5.29 -20.87
C VAL A 432 5.90 -5.16 -21.67
N ARG A 433 5.89 -5.64 -22.94
CA ARG A 433 4.72 -5.55 -23.82
C ARG A 433 3.53 -6.36 -23.33
N LEU A 434 3.75 -7.63 -23.01
CA LEU A 434 2.71 -8.55 -22.58
C LEU A 434 2.19 -8.18 -21.17
N THR A 435 3.05 -7.58 -20.33
CA THR A 435 2.64 -6.98 -19.04
C THR A 435 1.63 -5.86 -19.24
N ARG A 436 1.88 -4.95 -20.19
CA ARG A 436 0.94 -3.87 -20.54
C ARG A 436 -0.37 -4.42 -21.12
N GLU A 437 -0.28 -5.43 -21.97
CA GLU A 437 -1.46 -6.10 -22.57
C GLU A 437 -2.41 -6.65 -21.49
N VAL A 438 -1.89 -7.34 -20.46
CA VAL A 438 -2.71 -7.81 -19.32
C VAL A 438 -3.27 -6.64 -18.51
N LEU A 439 -2.47 -5.62 -18.21
CA LEU A 439 -2.94 -4.45 -17.47
C LEU A 439 -4.04 -3.69 -18.23
N GLN A 440 -4.06 -3.74 -19.57
CA GLN A 440 -5.06 -3.07 -20.41
C GLN A 440 -6.41 -3.83 -20.54
N GLN A 441 -6.55 -5.04 -20.00
CA GLN A 441 -7.79 -5.83 -20.11
C GLN A 441 -8.94 -5.28 -19.26
N GLN A 442 -10.18 -5.59 -19.66
CA GLN A 442 -11.41 -5.02 -19.09
C GLN A 442 -11.54 -5.17 -17.57
N ALA A 443 -11.08 -6.30 -17.01
CA ALA A 443 -11.10 -6.54 -15.55
C ALA A 443 -10.25 -5.54 -14.75
N PHE A 444 -9.33 -4.82 -15.38
CA PHE A 444 -8.59 -3.71 -14.77
C PHE A 444 -9.19 -2.32 -15.03
N ASP A 445 -10.24 -2.16 -15.85
CA ASP A 445 -10.83 -0.84 -16.18
C ASP A 445 -11.29 -0.07 -14.93
N GLU A 446 -11.87 -0.80 -13.98
CA GLU A 446 -12.36 -0.33 -12.68
C GLU A 446 -11.21 0.15 -11.74
N PHE A 447 -9.98 -0.33 -11.98
CA PHE A 447 -8.88 -0.24 -11.02
C PHE A 447 -7.66 0.54 -11.54
N ARG A 448 -7.29 0.44 -12.82
CA ARG A 448 -6.09 1.09 -13.38
C ARG A 448 -6.33 2.56 -13.70
N GLY A 449 -5.39 3.42 -13.33
CA GLY A 449 -5.23 4.76 -13.91
C GLY A 449 -4.07 4.79 -14.90
N ASP A 450 -3.36 5.91 -14.95
CA ASP A 450 -2.23 6.16 -15.86
C ASP A 450 -1.00 5.29 -15.54
N ALA A 451 -0.22 4.95 -16.59
CA ALA A 451 1.06 4.27 -16.45
C ALA A 451 2.14 5.19 -15.88
N VAL A 452 2.82 4.74 -14.82
CA VAL A 452 3.83 5.53 -14.10
C VAL A 452 5.24 5.21 -14.59
N SER A 453 5.55 3.92 -14.79
CA SER A 453 6.84 3.47 -15.34
C SER A 453 6.68 2.07 -15.97
N PRO A 454 7.12 1.83 -17.22
CA PRO A 454 7.45 2.83 -18.24
C PRO A 454 6.17 3.54 -18.70
N SER A 455 6.22 4.87 -18.78
CA SER A 455 5.10 5.68 -19.27
C SER A 455 4.74 5.34 -20.72
N ASP A 456 3.52 5.70 -21.14
CA ASP A 456 2.97 5.38 -22.46
C ASP A 456 3.70 6.05 -23.65
N LEU A 457 4.71 6.88 -23.38
CA LEU A 457 5.63 7.42 -24.41
C LEU A 457 6.72 6.42 -24.81
N VAL A 458 7.06 5.44 -23.96
CA VAL A 458 8.08 4.41 -24.23
C VAL A 458 7.43 3.29 -25.04
N GLN A 459 7.71 3.16 -26.35
CA GLN A 459 6.96 2.24 -27.23
C GLN A 459 7.85 1.36 -28.15
N SER A 460 8.91 1.94 -28.71
CA SER A 460 9.82 1.22 -29.62
C SER A 460 10.74 0.27 -28.87
N ASP A 461 11.30 -0.72 -29.59
CA ASP A 461 12.25 -1.68 -29.05
C ASP A 461 13.45 -0.99 -28.37
N ALA A 462 13.97 0.09 -28.96
CA ALA A 462 15.12 0.84 -28.44
C ALA A 462 14.78 1.62 -27.15
N GLU A 463 13.57 2.19 -27.05
CA GLU A 463 13.12 2.91 -25.85
C GLU A 463 12.82 1.95 -24.70
N ILE A 464 12.14 0.83 -24.98
CA ILE A 464 11.89 -0.23 -23.99
C ILE A 464 13.23 -0.78 -23.49
N ASP A 465 14.16 -1.11 -24.39
CA ASP A 465 15.52 -1.53 -24.03
C ASP A 465 16.23 -0.48 -23.15
N ALA A 466 16.20 0.80 -23.53
CA ALA A 466 16.84 1.86 -22.76
C ALA A 466 16.25 1.98 -21.34
N TRP A 467 14.93 1.91 -21.21
CA TRP A 467 14.23 1.89 -19.92
C TRP A 467 14.57 0.64 -19.10
N VAL A 468 14.62 -0.54 -19.73
CA VAL A 468 15.04 -1.82 -19.11
C VAL A 468 16.45 -1.70 -18.54
N ARG A 469 17.42 -1.16 -19.29
CA ARG A 469 18.81 -0.98 -18.78
C ARG A 469 18.87 -0.10 -17.52
N GLN A 470 17.96 0.86 -17.41
CA GLN A 470 17.88 1.80 -16.28
C GLN A 470 17.09 1.28 -15.07
N HIS A 471 16.07 0.43 -15.25
CA HIS A 471 15.13 0.04 -14.17
C HIS A 471 15.04 -1.47 -13.90
N ALA A 472 15.79 -2.31 -14.61
CA ALA A 472 15.82 -3.75 -14.31
C ALA A 472 16.43 -4.03 -12.93
N GLY A 473 15.79 -4.92 -12.18
CA GLY A 473 16.18 -5.36 -10.84
C GLY A 473 16.23 -6.88 -10.74
N THR A 474 16.88 -7.39 -9.69
CA THR A 474 16.96 -8.84 -9.42
C THR A 474 15.84 -9.28 -8.49
N ASP A 475 15.28 -10.46 -8.77
CA ASP A 475 14.33 -11.15 -7.88
C ASP A 475 15.05 -11.93 -6.75
N TYR A 476 16.38 -11.81 -6.69
CA TYR A 476 17.31 -12.39 -5.74
C TYR A 476 17.28 -13.92 -5.68
N HIS A 477 17.46 -14.55 -6.84
CA HIS A 477 17.55 -15.99 -7.05
C HIS A 477 18.91 -16.44 -7.66
N PRO A 478 20.07 -16.01 -7.11
CA PRO A 478 21.36 -16.51 -7.57
C PRO A 478 21.51 -18.01 -7.26
N SER A 479 21.98 -18.74 -8.26
CA SER A 479 22.05 -20.20 -8.30
C SER A 479 23.28 -20.69 -9.08
N SER A 480 23.44 -22.01 -9.17
CA SER A 480 24.23 -22.72 -10.19
C SER A 480 25.76 -22.51 -10.17
N THR A 481 26.30 -21.78 -9.18
CA THR A 481 27.73 -21.47 -9.02
C THR A 481 28.66 -22.61 -8.58
N ASN A 482 28.10 -23.77 -8.24
CA ASN A 482 28.79 -25.02 -7.99
C ASN A 482 28.05 -26.16 -8.72
N ARG A 483 27.61 -25.89 -9.95
CA ARG A 483 26.76 -26.70 -10.83
C ARG A 483 26.98 -28.22 -10.68
N MET A 484 25.90 -28.97 -10.49
CA MET A 484 25.88 -30.43 -10.51
C MET A 484 25.99 -30.96 -11.96
N GLY A 485 26.72 -32.05 -12.16
CA GLY A 485 26.85 -32.71 -13.46
C GLY A 485 27.64 -34.01 -13.43
N LEU A 486 28.15 -34.40 -14.59
CA LEU A 486 29.11 -35.50 -14.74
C LEU A 486 30.54 -34.97 -14.53
N GLU A 487 31.44 -35.77 -13.96
CA GLU A 487 32.86 -35.40 -13.74
C GLU A 487 33.62 -35.10 -15.05
N SER A 488 33.08 -35.48 -16.21
CA SER A 488 33.57 -35.13 -17.55
C SER A 488 33.06 -33.79 -18.09
N ASP A 489 32.08 -33.16 -17.46
CA ASP A 489 31.67 -31.79 -17.78
C ASP A 489 32.58 -30.80 -17.05
N VAL A 490 33.38 -30.06 -17.83
CA VAL A 490 34.33 -29.04 -17.35
C VAL A 490 33.68 -27.86 -16.62
N ASN A 491 32.34 -27.77 -16.65
CA ASN A 491 31.54 -26.77 -15.95
C ASN A 491 30.85 -27.31 -14.68
N SER A 492 31.10 -28.57 -14.30
CA SER A 492 30.58 -29.18 -13.08
C SER A 492 31.50 -28.99 -11.88
N VAL A 493 30.93 -28.94 -10.68
CA VAL A 493 31.65 -28.91 -9.40
C VAL A 493 31.27 -30.09 -8.52
N VAL A 494 30.02 -30.59 -8.61
CA VAL A 494 29.56 -31.76 -7.83
C VAL A 494 28.90 -32.85 -8.67
N ASP A 495 29.07 -34.10 -8.22
CA ASP A 495 28.34 -35.25 -8.78
C ASP A 495 26.85 -35.22 -8.43
N PHE A 496 26.07 -36.09 -9.07
CA PHE A 496 24.63 -36.29 -8.77
C PHE A 496 24.33 -36.76 -7.33
N LYS A 497 25.36 -37.04 -6.52
CA LYS A 497 25.29 -37.36 -5.09
C LYS A 497 25.79 -36.18 -4.22
N THR A 498 25.95 -35.00 -4.80
CA THR A 498 26.37 -33.71 -4.18
C THR A 498 27.83 -33.66 -3.71
N LYS A 499 28.68 -34.62 -4.08
CA LYS A 499 30.12 -34.64 -3.73
C LYS A 499 30.94 -33.78 -4.66
N VAL A 500 31.91 -33.03 -4.13
CA VAL A 500 32.82 -32.21 -4.96
C VAL A 500 33.76 -33.12 -5.76
N HIS A 501 33.86 -32.88 -7.07
CA HIS A 501 34.72 -33.66 -7.96
C HIS A 501 36.19 -33.65 -7.51
N GLY A 502 36.89 -34.77 -7.75
CA GLY A 502 38.29 -34.95 -7.40
C GLY A 502 38.67 -34.82 -5.91
N LEU A 503 37.72 -34.70 -4.98
CA LEU A 503 37.96 -34.53 -3.53
C LEU A 503 37.21 -35.56 -2.68
N GLU A 504 37.76 -35.87 -1.50
CA GLU A 504 37.13 -36.75 -0.52
C GLU A 504 36.45 -35.97 0.61
N ARG A 505 35.35 -36.54 1.13
CA ARG A 505 34.62 -36.08 2.34
C ARG A 505 34.06 -34.66 2.27
N LEU A 506 33.89 -34.10 1.07
CA LEU A 506 33.37 -32.75 0.86
C LEU A 506 32.12 -32.78 -0.03
N ARG A 507 31.06 -32.09 0.39
CA ARG A 507 29.82 -31.90 -0.38
C ARG A 507 29.41 -30.43 -0.42
N VAL A 508 28.64 -30.06 -1.44
CA VAL A 508 27.90 -28.79 -1.48
C VAL A 508 26.43 -29.12 -1.64
N VAL A 509 25.57 -28.56 -0.80
CA VAL A 509 24.14 -28.83 -0.73
C VAL A 509 23.43 -27.50 -0.45
N ASP A 510 23.22 -26.73 -1.52
CA ASP A 510 22.42 -25.49 -1.56
C ASP A 510 22.15 -25.09 -3.03
N ALA A 511 21.51 -23.93 -3.26
CA ALA A 511 21.17 -23.44 -4.61
C ALA A 511 22.36 -23.27 -5.57
N SER A 512 23.61 -23.29 -5.10
CA SER A 512 24.79 -23.28 -5.97
C SER A 512 24.90 -24.54 -6.84
N ILE A 513 24.37 -25.70 -6.42
CA ILE A 513 24.56 -26.95 -7.19
C ILE A 513 23.51 -27.20 -8.27
N MET A 514 22.56 -26.30 -8.46
CA MET A 514 21.53 -26.45 -9.49
C MET A 514 22.18 -26.52 -10.89
N PRO A 515 21.88 -27.53 -11.75
CA PRO A 515 22.39 -27.60 -13.12
C PRO A 515 22.05 -26.40 -14.00
N ASN A 516 20.89 -25.78 -13.75
CA ASN A 516 20.44 -24.49 -14.26
C ASN A 516 19.39 -23.90 -13.29
N ASN A 517 19.02 -22.63 -13.46
CA ASN A 517 17.97 -22.01 -12.64
C ASN A 517 16.57 -22.55 -13.00
N VAL A 518 15.77 -22.84 -11.97
CA VAL A 518 14.38 -23.31 -12.14
C VAL A 518 13.42 -22.13 -12.23
N SER A 519 12.33 -22.29 -12.98
CA SER A 519 11.25 -21.31 -13.17
C SER A 519 10.41 -20.99 -11.91
N GLY A 520 10.93 -21.27 -10.72
CA GLY A 520 10.30 -21.11 -9.40
C GLY A 520 10.97 -20.07 -8.50
N ASN A 521 10.80 -20.23 -7.19
CA ASN A 521 11.48 -19.42 -6.17
C ASN A 521 12.31 -20.34 -5.27
N LEU A 522 13.63 -20.14 -5.27
CA LEU A 522 14.62 -21.19 -4.93
C LEU A 522 14.58 -21.73 -3.50
N ASN A 523 13.79 -21.15 -2.59
CA ASN A 523 13.64 -21.66 -1.23
C ASN A 523 13.03 -23.08 -1.21
N ALA A 524 11.96 -23.33 -1.97
CA ALA A 524 11.34 -24.66 -2.01
C ALA A 524 12.23 -25.71 -2.72
N PRO A 525 12.81 -25.44 -3.91
CA PRO A 525 13.82 -26.29 -4.53
C PRO A 525 15.03 -26.59 -3.64
N THR A 526 15.55 -25.60 -2.90
CA THR A 526 16.69 -25.80 -1.98
C THR A 526 16.33 -26.70 -0.79
N ILE A 527 15.11 -26.61 -0.26
CA ILE A 527 14.63 -27.49 0.81
C ILE A 527 14.44 -28.92 0.28
N MET A 528 13.83 -29.09 -0.90
CA MET A 528 13.70 -30.38 -1.59
C MET A 528 15.06 -31.03 -1.84
N LEU A 529 16.03 -30.25 -2.33
CA LEU A 529 17.39 -30.69 -2.62
C LEU A 529 18.13 -31.15 -1.36
N ALA A 530 17.95 -30.44 -0.23
CA ALA A 530 18.53 -30.83 1.05
C ALA A 530 17.84 -32.05 1.69
N GLU A 531 16.52 -32.19 1.50
CA GLU A 531 15.77 -33.38 1.91
C GLU A 531 16.30 -34.63 1.20
N LYS A 532 16.52 -34.54 -0.11
CA LYS A 532 17.03 -35.62 -0.97
C LYS A 532 18.51 -35.91 -0.70
N ALA A 533 19.34 -34.88 -0.57
CA ALA A 533 20.75 -35.02 -0.21
C ALA A 533 20.94 -35.69 1.16
N ALA A 534 20.06 -35.45 2.13
CA ALA A 534 20.14 -36.11 3.44
C ALA A 534 19.99 -37.64 3.34
N ASP A 535 19.07 -38.16 2.50
CA ASP A 535 18.94 -39.60 2.28
C ASP A 535 20.14 -40.19 1.51
N ILE A 536 20.70 -39.43 0.55
CA ILE A 536 21.94 -39.79 -0.18
C ILE A 536 23.14 -39.86 0.78
N ILE A 537 23.22 -38.99 1.78
CA ILE A 537 24.29 -38.98 2.81
C ILE A 537 24.10 -40.12 3.82
N LEU A 538 22.86 -40.39 4.25
CA LEU A 538 22.53 -41.46 5.19
C LEU A 538 22.52 -42.86 4.53
N GLY A 539 22.60 -42.95 3.20
CA GLY A 539 22.49 -44.21 2.46
C GLY A 539 21.10 -44.86 2.57
N ASN A 540 20.05 -44.05 2.77
CA ASN A 540 18.71 -44.55 3.02
C ASN A 540 18.09 -45.15 1.75
N GLN A 541 18.08 -46.47 1.66
CA GLN A 541 17.48 -47.22 0.55
C GLN A 541 15.95 -47.08 0.48
N LYS A 542 15.28 -46.60 1.53
CA LYS A 542 13.86 -46.22 1.50
C LYS A 542 13.72 -44.76 1.06
N ALA A 543 14.20 -44.46 -0.14
CA ALA A 543 13.75 -43.28 -0.86
C ALA A 543 12.21 -43.34 -0.97
N PRO A 544 11.50 -42.20 -0.87
CA PRO A 544 10.06 -42.18 -1.09
C PRO A 544 9.72 -42.75 -2.49
N PRO A 545 8.59 -43.47 -2.66
CA PRO A 545 8.23 -44.05 -3.96
C PRO A 545 8.07 -42.94 -5.00
N ARG A 546 8.67 -43.13 -6.19
CA ARG A 546 8.51 -42.27 -7.37
C ARG A 546 7.04 -42.37 -7.83
N PRO A 547 6.25 -41.29 -7.77
CA PRO A 547 4.88 -41.29 -8.28
C PRO A 547 4.90 -41.27 -9.80
N ASP A 548 3.99 -42.04 -10.39
CA ASP A 548 3.57 -41.85 -11.77
C ASP A 548 2.40 -40.84 -11.75
N VAL A 549 2.70 -39.58 -12.05
CA VAL A 549 1.73 -38.48 -12.07
C VAL A 549 1.91 -37.66 -13.34
N ALA A 550 0.79 -37.30 -13.95
CA ALA A 550 0.79 -36.45 -15.13
C ALA A 550 1.29 -35.04 -14.80
N VAL A 551 1.88 -34.40 -15.80
CA VAL A 551 2.09 -32.94 -15.81
C VAL A 551 1.47 -32.43 -17.11
N TYR A 552 0.79 -31.30 -17.03
CA TYR A 552 0.20 -30.66 -18.20
C TYR A 552 1.28 -30.23 -19.21
N GLU A 553 1.15 -30.65 -20.47
CA GLU A 553 1.90 -30.13 -21.61
C GLU A 553 0.88 -29.58 -22.65
N PRO A 554 1.02 -28.35 -23.18
CA PRO A 554 0.03 -27.79 -24.09
C PRO A 554 0.10 -28.43 -25.49
N GLU A 555 -1.02 -28.93 -26.00
CA GLU A 555 -1.13 -29.69 -27.27
C GLU A 555 -0.55 -29.01 -28.53
N ASN A 556 -0.35 -27.69 -28.50
CA ASN A 556 0.11 -26.88 -29.64
C ASN A 556 1.20 -25.86 -29.22
N TRP A 557 1.99 -26.15 -28.18
CA TRP A 557 2.91 -25.18 -27.56
C TRP A 557 3.92 -24.56 -28.55
N GLU A 558 4.25 -25.26 -29.64
CA GLU A 558 5.12 -24.80 -30.72
C GLU A 558 4.51 -23.67 -31.58
N THR A 559 3.17 -23.52 -31.58
CA THR A 559 2.46 -22.61 -32.49
C THR A 559 1.48 -21.67 -31.78
N THR A 560 0.79 -22.11 -30.73
CA THR A 560 -0.29 -21.37 -30.08
C THR A 560 -0.38 -21.71 -28.59
N GLN A 561 -0.31 -20.70 -27.72
CA GLN A 561 -0.42 -20.87 -26.26
C GLN A 561 -1.53 -20.03 -25.60
N ARG A 562 -2.29 -19.28 -26.40
CA ARG A 562 -3.45 -18.48 -25.95
C ARG A 562 -4.71 -18.95 -26.65
N ARG A 563 -5.85 -18.88 -25.96
CA ARG A 563 -7.16 -19.08 -26.59
C ARG A 563 -7.74 -17.72 -27.01
N HIS A 564 -8.21 -17.61 -28.25
CA HIS A 564 -8.94 -16.44 -28.71
C HIS A 564 -10.45 -16.55 -28.40
N GLU A 565 -11.16 -15.42 -28.43
CA GLU A 565 -12.47 -15.17 -27.81
C GLU A 565 -13.63 -16.14 -28.16
N ARG A 566 -13.49 -17.00 -29.17
CA ARG A 566 -14.61 -17.76 -29.74
C ARG A 566 -15.07 -18.96 -28.89
N ASP A 567 -14.23 -19.43 -27.96
CA ASP A 567 -14.44 -20.70 -27.25
C ASP A 567 -14.89 -20.57 -25.77
N ILE A 568 -15.11 -19.35 -25.27
CA ILE A 568 -15.46 -19.13 -23.85
C ILE A 568 -16.97 -19.00 -23.66
N ARG A 569 -17.61 -20.01 -23.04
CA ARG A 569 -19.00 -19.94 -22.54
C ARG A 569 -19.01 -19.85 -21.01
N ILE A 570 -19.52 -18.76 -20.46
CA ILE A 570 -19.76 -18.58 -19.01
C ILE A 570 -21.27 -18.67 -18.73
N PRO A 571 -21.76 -19.45 -17.74
CA PRO A 571 -23.19 -19.50 -17.42
C PRO A 571 -23.65 -18.25 -16.67
N THR A 572 -24.58 -17.48 -17.24
CA THR A 572 -25.17 -16.30 -16.59
C THR A 572 -26.40 -16.68 -15.76
N ALA A 573 -26.40 -16.37 -14.46
CA ALA A 573 -27.54 -16.58 -13.57
C ALA A 573 -28.35 -15.29 -13.35
N GLN A 574 -29.67 -15.43 -13.31
CA GLN A 574 -30.69 -14.38 -13.33
C GLN A 574 -30.56 -13.33 -12.20
N LEU A 575 -30.85 -12.07 -12.55
CA LEU A 575 -31.45 -11.09 -11.63
C LEU A 575 -32.77 -10.59 -12.24
N SER A 576 -33.83 -10.56 -11.44
CA SER A 576 -35.20 -10.26 -11.89
C SER A 576 -35.61 -8.81 -11.59
N SER A 577 -36.45 -8.26 -12.47
CA SER A 577 -36.94 -6.88 -12.43
C SER A 577 -37.88 -6.58 -11.26
N GLY A 578 -37.75 -5.38 -10.66
CA GLY A 578 -38.73 -4.76 -9.76
C GLY A 578 -39.25 -3.43 -10.32
N LEU A 579 -40.51 -3.09 -10.05
CA LEU A 579 -41.20 -1.92 -10.63
C LEU A 579 -40.91 -0.61 -9.87
N ALA A 580 -40.83 0.50 -10.60
CA ALA A 580 -40.71 1.85 -10.03
C ALA A 580 -42.08 2.47 -9.67
N PRO A 581 -42.22 3.18 -8.53
CA PRO A 581 -43.44 3.91 -8.18
C PRO A 581 -43.73 5.14 -9.06
N ILE A 582 -44.99 5.56 -9.04
CA ILE A 582 -45.51 6.68 -9.85
C ILE A 582 -44.97 8.02 -9.32
N GLY A 583 -44.26 8.77 -10.17
CA GLY A 583 -43.82 10.14 -9.87
C GLY A 583 -42.75 10.69 -10.83
N GLN A 584 -41.89 9.84 -11.39
CA GLN A 584 -40.68 10.23 -12.14
C GLN A 584 -40.88 11.00 -13.48
N ARG A 585 -42.10 11.38 -13.87
CA ARG A 585 -42.35 12.01 -15.19
C ARG A 585 -41.80 13.44 -15.34
N GLN A 586 -41.54 14.18 -14.27
CA GLN A 586 -40.99 15.54 -14.35
C GLN A 586 -39.45 15.61 -14.33
N TYR A 587 -38.76 14.60 -13.78
CA TYR A 587 -37.31 14.69 -13.47
C TYR A 587 -36.39 14.06 -14.53
N GLN A 588 -36.93 13.77 -15.73
CA GLN A 588 -36.22 13.14 -16.85
C GLN A 588 -34.80 13.72 -17.10
N PRO A 589 -34.56 15.05 -17.11
CA PRO A 589 -33.24 15.61 -17.43
C PRO A 589 -32.11 15.34 -16.41
N LEU A 590 -32.43 15.01 -15.16
CA LEU A 590 -31.45 14.48 -14.19
C LEU A 590 -31.43 12.95 -14.25
N LEU A 591 -32.60 12.30 -14.19
CA LEU A 591 -32.68 10.84 -14.10
C LEU A 591 -32.05 10.12 -15.31
N SER A 592 -32.06 10.73 -16.50
CA SER A 592 -31.40 10.18 -17.69
C SER A 592 -29.87 10.29 -17.69
N LYS A 593 -29.27 10.98 -16.70
CA LYS A 593 -27.81 11.13 -16.53
C LYS A 593 -27.23 10.17 -15.50
N LEU A 594 -28.06 9.47 -14.73
CA LEU A 594 -27.67 8.60 -13.63
C LEU A 594 -27.74 7.13 -14.03
N GLN A 595 -26.79 6.32 -13.55
CA GLN A 595 -26.85 4.86 -13.67
C GLN A 595 -27.93 4.28 -12.75
N ARG A 596 -28.12 4.89 -11.58
CA ARG A 596 -29.12 4.55 -10.56
C ARG A 596 -30.07 5.72 -10.30
N PRO A 597 -31.05 5.97 -11.19
CA PRO A 597 -32.05 7.03 -10.99
C PRO A 597 -32.89 6.86 -9.71
N GLU A 598 -32.91 5.67 -9.10
CA GLU A 598 -33.55 5.42 -7.81
C GLU A 598 -32.75 5.89 -6.59
N LEU A 599 -31.55 6.47 -6.76
CA LEU A 599 -30.87 7.23 -5.69
C LEU A 599 -31.53 8.60 -5.44
N VAL A 600 -32.20 9.16 -6.45
CA VAL A 600 -32.99 10.39 -6.30
C VAL A 600 -34.28 10.08 -5.54
N ARG A 601 -34.58 10.89 -4.52
CA ARG A 601 -35.75 10.78 -3.66
C ARG A 601 -36.36 12.16 -3.43
N ALA A 602 -37.69 12.19 -3.29
CA ALA A 602 -38.47 13.40 -3.05
C ALA A 602 -38.97 13.48 -1.60
N GLN A 603 -39.22 12.32 -0.99
CA GLN A 603 -39.64 12.15 0.40
C GLN A 603 -38.51 12.47 1.38
N GLY A 604 -38.87 12.88 2.59
CA GLY A 604 -37.95 12.79 3.74
C GLY A 604 -37.79 11.34 4.19
N PHE A 605 -36.82 11.09 5.07
CA PHE A 605 -36.50 9.75 5.57
C PHE A 605 -36.64 9.71 7.08
N ILE A 606 -37.70 9.10 7.61
CA ILE A 606 -38.03 9.10 9.05
C ILE A 606 -38.25 7.67 9.51
N GLY A 607 -37.59 7.28 10.61
CA GLY A 607 -37.81 5.95 11.20
C GLY A 607 -37.48 4.78 10.27
N GLY A 608 -36.62 4.96 9.28
CA GLY A 608 -36.33 3.94 8.26
C GLY A 608 -37.40 3.81 7.17
N GLN A 609 -38.24 4.82 6.96
CA GLN A 609 -39.27 4.89 5.92
C GLN A 609 -39.15 6.19 5.12
N TRP A 610 -39.53 6.15 3.84
CA TRP A 610 -39.68 7.33 2.99
C TRP A 610 -41.07 7.92 3.20
N VAL A 611 -41.15 9.17 3.68
CA VAL A 611 -42.41 9.81 4.06
C VAL A 611 -42.61 11.18 3.40
N GLU A 612 -43.85 11.44 3.01
CA GLU A 612 -44.32 12.76 2.59
C GLU A 612 -44.34 13.73 3.78
N ALA A 613 -44.28 15.04 3.49
CA ALA A 613 -44.42 16.06 4.53
C ALA A 613 -45.85 16.11 5.10
N ALA A 614 -45.99 16.54 6.35
CA ALA A 614 -47.28 16.85 6.97
C ALA A 614 -48.08 17.85 6.10
N GLY A 615 -49.26 17.42 5.63
CA GLY A 615 -50.08 18.18 4.68
C GLY A 615 -49.60 18.14 3.21
N SER A 616 -48.73 17.20 2.84
CA SER A 616 -48.26 16.89 1.47
C SER A 616 -47.66 18.07 0.69
N LYS A 617 -47.17 19.09 1.39
CA LYS A 617 -46.53 20.26 0.76
C LYS A 617 -45.17 19.90 0.17
N HIS A 618 -44.82 20.55 -0.94
CA HIS A 618 -43.57 20.35 -1.67
C HIS A 618 -42.89 21.69 -1.96
N PHE A 619 -41.57 21.69 -2.11
CA PHE A 619 -40.78 22.80 -2.65
C PHE A 619 -39.92 22.31 -3.83
N THR A 620 -39.50 23.21 -4.71
CA THR A 620 -38.70 22.88 -5.89
C THR A 620 -37.21 23.09 -5.61
N VAL A 621 -36.38 22.18 -6.12
CA VAL A 621 -34.92 22.28 -6.23
C VAL A 621 -34.61 22.65 -7.68
N GLU A 622 -33.85 23.72 -7.89
CA GLU A 622 -33.47 24.23 -9.22
C GLU A 622 -31.99 23.94 -9.51
N ASP A 623 -31.65 23.69 -10.77
CA ASP A 623 -30.26 23.64 -11.25
C ASP A 623 -29.74 25.08 -11.35
N PRO A 624 -28.73 25.50 -10.57
CA PRO A 624 -28.25 26.88 -10.59
C PRO A 624 -27.56 27.25 -11.91
N ALA A 625 -27.22 26.31 -12.78
CA ALA A 625 -26.63 26.58 -14.09
C ALA A 625 -27.67 26.74 -15.20
N THR A 626 -28.82 26.08 -15.11
CA THR A 626 -29.85 26.08 -16.17
C THR A 626 -31.20 26.67 -15.75
N GLU A 627 -31.40 26.95 -14.46
CA GLU A 627 -32.63 27.49 -13.87
C GLU A 627 -33.85 26.56 -14.00
N LEU A 628 -33.63 25.27 -14.29
CA LEU A 628 -34.66 24.25 -14.48
C LEU A 628 -34.95 23.48 -13.18
N GLU A 629 -36.19 23.04 -13.01
CA GLU A 629 -36.59 22.14 -11.92
C GLU A 629 -35.88 20.78 -12.03
N VAL A 630 -35.12 20.44 -10.98
CA VAL A 630 -34.39 19.18 -10.84
C VAL A 630 -35.24 18.14 -10.10
N ALA A 631 -35.88 18.57 -9.02
CA ALA A 631 -36.74 17.75 -8.18
C ALA A 631 -37.76 18.61 -7.42
N ARG A 632 -38.91 18.04 -7.07
CA ARG A 632 -39.82 18.59 -6.05
C ARG A 632 -39.74 17.71 -4.82
N VAL A 633 -39.43 18.32 -3.69
CA VAL A 633 -39.05 17.64 -2.44
C VAL A 633 -40.06 18.00 -1.34
N ALA A 634 -40.33 17.05 -0.45
CA ALA A 634 -41.25 17.18 0.67
C ALA A 634 -40.89 18.38 1.56
N SER A 635 -41.80 19.33 1.69
CA SER A 635 -41.64 20.59 2.43
C SER A 635 -42.06 20.39 3.89
N MET A 636 -41.21 19.73 4.67
CA MET A 636 -41.43 19.39 6.07
C MET A 636 -41.31 20.62 6.99
N GLY A 637 -41.76 20.47 8.23
CA GLY A 637 -41.65 21.49 9.27
C GLY A 637 -41.69 20.91 10.67
N ALA A 638 -42.38 21.60 11.58
CA ALA A 638 -42.34 21.27 13.01
C ALA A 638 -42.82 19.85 13.36
N GLU A 639 -43.90 19.36 12.72
CA GLU A 639 -44.53 18.06 13.00
C GLU A 639 -43.61 16.89 12.59
N ASP A 640 -43.14 16.88 11.35
CA ASP A 640 -42.21 15.88 10.82
C ASP A 640 -40.90 15.82 11.63
N THR A 641 -40.46 16.98 12.15
CA THR A 641 -39.27 17.06 13.01
C THR A 641 -39.49 16.39 14.37
N HIS A 642 -40.71 16.44 14.92
CA HIS A 642 -41.04 15.72 16.16
C HIS A 642 -41.04 14.20 15.94
N ASP A 643 -41.54 13.72 14.81
CA ASP A 643 -41.53 12.30 14.47
C ASP A 643 -40.11 11.79 14.20
N ALA A 644 -39.29 12.57 13.48
CA ALA A 644 -37.87 12.26 13.27
C ALA A 644 -37.09 12.18 14.60
N ILE A 645 -37.35 13.08 15.55
CA ILE A 645 -36.77 13.02 16.90
C ILE A 645 -37.29 11.80 17.67
N THR A 646 -38.58 11.48 17.57
CA THR A 646 -39.19 10.34 18.26
C THR A 646 -38.63 9.01 17.77
N ALA A 647 -38.48 8.86 16.45
CA ALA A 647 -37.78 7.74 15.82
C ALA A 647 -36.32 7.65 16.28
N ALA A 648 -35.59 8.77 16.28
CA ALA A 648 -34.20 8.83 16.74
C ALA A 648 -34.03 8.43 18.21
N VAL A 649 -34.95 8.85 19.10
CA VAL A 649 -34.98 8.48 20.52
C VAL A 649 -35.24 6.98 20.71
N SER A 650 -36.17 6.42 19.95
CA SER A 650 -36.48 4.99 19.99
C SER A 650 -35.26 4.16 19.58
N ALA A 651 -34.67 4.48 18.42
CA ALA A 651 -33.50 3.80 17.87
C ALA A 651 -32.26 3.90 18.77
N GLN A 652 -32.01 5.05 19.42
CA GLN A 652 -30.82 5.29 20.23
C GLN A 652 -30.66 4.28 21.38
N ARG A 653 -31.77 3.84 21.98
CA ARG A 653 -31.80 2.85 23.07
C ARG A 653 -31.20 1.50 22.68
N GLY A 654 -31.36 1.10 21.41
CA GLY A 654 -30.73 -0.08 20.82
C GLY A 654 -29.33 0.24 20.29
N TRP A 655 -29.20 1.31 19.49
CA TRP A 655 -27.96 1.67 18.81
C TRP A 655 -26.78 1.89 19.76
N ARG A 656 -26.99 2.55 20.91
CA ARG A 656 -25.92 2.75 21.91
C ARG A 656 -25.39 1.45 22.53
N LYS A 657 -26.17 0.36 22.50
CA LYS A 657 -25.80 -0.96 23.05
C LYS A 657 -25.02 -1.84 22.07
N THR A 658 -24.95 -1.44 20.79
CA THR A 658 -24.04 -2.10 19.83
C THR A 658 -22.59 -1.94 20.27
N THR A 659 -21.72 -2.88 19.89
CA THR A 659 -20.28 -2.74 20.15
C THR A 659 -19.62 -1.85 19.09
N PRO A 660 -18.51 -1.15 19.41
CA PRO A 660 -17.77 -0.36 18.42
C PRO A 660 -17.45 -1.08 17.10
N PRO A 661 -17.04 -2.37 17.07
CA PRO A 661 -16.80 -3.09 15.82
C PRO A 661 -18.07 -3.30 14.96
N VAL A 662 -19.26 -3.39 15.56
CA VAL A 662 -20.53 -3.52 14.81
C VAL A 662 -20.84 -2.19 14.09
N ARG A 663 -20.68 -1.06 14.78
CA ARG A 663 -20.86 0.28 14.17
C ARG A 663 -19.78 0.55 13.11
N ALA A 664 -18.54 0.18 13.38
CA ALA A 664 -17.43 0.25 12.43
C ALA A 664 -17.60 -0.66 11.20
N LYS A 665 -18.38 -1.74 11.31
CA LYS A 665 -18.77 -2.56 10.15
C LYS A 665 -19.79 -1.82 9.29
N LEU A 666 -20.90 -1.37 9.90
CA LEU A 666 -21.95 -0.64 9.18
C LEU A 666 -21.41 0.61 8.47
N LEU A 667 -20.60 1.43 9.16
CA LEU A 667 -20.05 2.66 8.59
C LEU A 667 -19.10 2.39 7.41
N ARG A 668 -18.31 1.32 7.42
CA ARG A 668 -17.48 0.93 6.27
C ARG A 668 -18.30 0.32 5.14
N GLN A 669 -19.37 -0.41 5.43
CA GLN A 669 -20.32 -0.87 4.40
C GLN A 669 -21.00 0.34 3.72
N TRP A 670 -21.42 1.34 4.50
CA TRP A 670 -21.99 2.58 3.98
C TRP A 670 -20.98 3.40 3.17
N ALA A 671 -19.75 3.57 3.66
CA ALA A 671 -18.67 4.23 2.94
C ALA A 671 -18.34 3.52 1.61
N ALA A 672 -18.29 2.18 1.60
CA ALA A 672 -18.12 1.40 0.39
C ALA A 672 -19.31 1.56 -0.58
N ALA A 673 -20.55 1.64 -0.08
CA ALA A 673 -21.72 1.94 -0.91
C ALA A 673 -21.64 3.36 -1.50
N ILE A 674 -21.26 4.38 -0.72
CA ILE A 674 -21.04 5.76 -1.21
C ILE A 674 -19.96 5.76 -2.30
N THR A 675 -18.84 5.06 -2.08
CA THR A 675 -17.74 4.91 -3.06
C THR A 675 -18.21 4.25 -4.36
N ALA A 676 -18.99 3.17 -4.26
CA ALA A 676 -19.52 2.43 -5.41
C ALA A 676 -20.55 3.24 -6.23
N ASN A 677 -21.09 4.32 -5.66
CA ASN A 677 -22.09 5.17 -6.30
C ASN A 677 -21.54 6.61 -6.52
N CYS A 678 -20.21 6.80 -6.47
CA CYS A 678 -19.56 8.11 -6.47
C CYS A 678 -19.91 8.95 -7.72
N GLU A 679 -20.00 8.32 -8.90
CA GLU A 679 -20.37 9.01 -10.15
C GLU A 679 -21.78 9.64 -10.07
N ASP A 680 -22.80 8.85 -9.71
CA ASP A 680 -24.18 9.34 -9.61
C ASP A 680 -24.35 10.38 -8.49
N LEU A 681 -23.68 10.17 -7.35
CA LEU A 681 -23.64 11.16 -6.26
C LEU A 681 -22.98 12.47 -6.72
N ALA A 682 -21.85 12.39 -7.40
CA ALA A 682 -21.17 13.57 -7.93
C ALA A 682 -22.04 14.32 -8.96
N ILE A 683 -22.78 13.61 -9.83
CA ILE A 683 -23.74 14.22 -10.75
C ILE A 683 -24.89 14.91 -9.98
N ILE A 684 -25.50 14.24 -9.00
CA ILE A 684 -26.55 14.82 -8.15
C ILE A 684 -26.04 16.11 -7.48
N GLY A 685 -24.92 16.04 -6.75
CA GLY A 685 -24.34 17.18 -6.04
C GLY A 685 -23.88 18.32 -6.98
N SER A 686 -23.40 18.01 -8.18
CA SER A 686 -23.03 19.03 -9.19
C SER A 686 -24.26 19.76 -9.73
N VAL A 687 -25.36 19.04 -9.95
CA VAL A 687 -26.60 19.60 -10.52
C VAL A 687 -27.38 20.42 -9.50
N GLU A 688 -27.38 20.08 -8.21
CA GLU A 688 -28.04 20.92 -7.18
C GLU A 688 -27.14 22.03 -6.61
N CYS A 689 -25.82 21.82 -6.47
CA CYS A 689 -24.91 22.84 -5.92
C CYS A 689 -24.30 23.77 -6.99
N GLY A 690 -24.26 23.36 -8.25
CA GLY A 690 -23.59 24.10 -9.33
C GLY A 690 -22.07 23.95 -9.38
N LYS A 691 -21.45 23.08 -8.58
CA LYS A 691 -19.99 22.90 -8.60
C LYS A 691 -19.52 22.00 -9.76
N PRO A 692 -18.31 22.19 -10.31
CA PRO A 692 -17.79 21.31 -11.35
C PRO A 692 -17.72 19.84 -10.91
N LEU A 693 -18.04 18.91 -11.83
CA LEU A 693 -18.16 17.48 -11.53
C LEU A 693 -16.91 16.88 -10.86
N ALA A 694 -15.71 17.33 -11.22
CA ALA A 694 -14.46 16.90 -10.59
C ALA A 694 -14.35 17.30 -9.10
N GLU A 695 -14.89 18.47 -8.72
CA GLU A 695 -14.94 18.88 -7.31
C GLU A 695 -16.01 18.10 -6.54
N ALA A 696 -17.15 17.77 -7.16
CA ALA A 696 -18.18 16.95 -6.54
C ALA A 696 -17.69 15.51 -6.27
N LYS A 697 -16.95 14.89 -7.19
CA LYS A 697 -16.33 13.56 -7.00
C LYS A 697 -15.36 13.57 -5.81
N TRP A 698 -14.41 14.51 -5.79
CA TRP A 698 -13.49 14.71 -4.68
C TRP A 698 -14.22 14.91 -3.35
N GLU A 699 -15.37 15.60 -3.37
CA GLU A 699 -16.15 15.84 -2.16
C GLU A 699 -16.82 14.57 -1.61
N VAL A 700 -17.36 13.71 -2.49
CA VAL A 700 -17.88 12.39 -2.12
C VAL A 700 -16.75 11.52 -1.55
N GLU A 701 -15.57 11.52 -2.17
CA GLU A 701 -14.37 10.82 -1.67
C GLU A 701 -13.90 11.34 -0.31
N PHE A 702 -13.93 12.65 -0.08
CA PHE A 702 -13.63 13.24 1.23
C PHE A 702 -14.66 12.81 2.29
N ALA A 703 -15.96 12.79 1.94
CA ALA A 703 -17.01 12.31 2.84
C ALA A 703 -16.83 10.82 3.22
N VAL A 704 -16.48 9.98 2.24
CA VAL A 704 -16.08 8.56 2.45
C VAL A 704 -14.91 8.48 3.42
N GLY A 705 -13.81 9.19 3.16
CA GLY A 705 -12.59 9.15 3.98
C GLY A 705 -12.82 9.59 5.43
N VAL A 706 -13.76 10.51 5.68
CA VAL A 706 -14.18 10.90 7.04
C VAL A 706 -15.05 9.82 7.71
N ILE A 707 -15.99 9.21 6.98
CA ILE A 707 -16.83 8.13 7.53
C ILE A 707 -15.97 6.90 7.89
N GLU A 708 -15.01 6.53 7.03
CA GLU A 708 -14.05 5.46 7.31
C GLU A 708 -13.11 5.80 8.47
N TYR A 709 -12.63 7.05 8.56
CA TYR A 709 -11.82 7.50 9.70
C TYR A 709 -12.57 7.28 11.03
N PHE A 710 -13.84 7.70 11.13
CA PHE A 710 -14.62 7.50 12.35
C PHE A 710 -15.04 6.04 12.59
N ALA A 711 -15.21 5.23 11.55
CA ALA A 711 -15.34 3.79 11.67
C ALA A 711 -14.07 3.14 12.28
N HIS A 712 -12.88 3.66 11.97
CA HIS A 712 -11.62 3.23 12.57
C HIS A 712 -11.37 3.83 13.96
N GLU A 713 -11.83 5.04 14.26
CA GLU A 713 -11.59 5.69 15.56
C GLU A 713 -12.52 5.17 16.67
N VAL A 714 -13.75 4.74 16.38
CA VAL A 714 -14.64 4.20 17.43
C VAL A 714 -14.07 2.97 18.14
N VAL A 715 -13.35 2.10 17.43
CA VAL A 715 -12.69 0.92 18.05
C VAL A 715 -11.43 1.28 18.85
N ARG A 716 -10.99 2.55 18.80
CA ARG A 716 -9.85 3.11 19.55
C ARG A 716 -10.28 4.01 20.71
N SER A 717 -11.48 4.59 20.65
CA SER A 717 -12.03 5.56 21.62
C SER A 717 -12.25 4.97 23.03
N SER A 718 -11.14 4.82 23.74
CA SER A 718 -11.09 4.28 25.10
C SER A 718 -11.35 5.35 26.16
N GLY A 719 -11.86 4.91 27.32
CA GLY A 719 -11.74 5.65 28.58
C GLY A 719 -10.32 5.59 29.16
N PHE A 720 -10.12 6.17 30.34
CA PHE A 720 -8.82 6.16 31.03
C PHE A 720 -8.96 6.15 32.55
N LEU A 721 -7.94 5.63 33.23
CA LEU A 721 -7.80 5.71 34.69
C LEU A 721 -6.99 6.96 35.05
N ILE A 722 -7.43 7.68 36.08
CA ILE A 722 -6.70 8.83 36.66
C ILE A 722 -6.09 8.39 38.00
N SER A 723 -4.85 8.80 38.26
CA SER A 723 -4.22 8.66 39.58
C SER A 723 -5.05 9.39 40.63
N PRO A 724 -5.59 8.71 41.65
CA PRO A 724 -6.47 9.32 42.64
C PRO A 724 -5.64 10.15 43.65
N SER A 725 -6.19 11.27 44.11
CA SER A 725 -5.63 12.05 45.21
C SER A 725 -5.74 11.31 46.56
N ASP A 726 -6.72 10.41 46.68
CA ASP A 726 -6.95 9.52 47.83
C ASP A 726 -6.50 8.09 47.45
N PRO A 727 -5.48 7.51 48.12
CA PRO A 727 -4.98 6.17 47.82
C PRO A 727 -6.01 5.03 47.93
N SER A 728 -7.11 5.23 48.67
CA SER A 728 -8.19 4.24 48.83
C SER A 728 -9.10 4.14 47.60
N GLN A 729 -9.18 5.20 46.79
CA GLN A 729 -10.11 5.32 45.67
C GLN A 729 -9.49 4.88 44.34
N ARG A 730 -10.29 4.71 43.29
CA ARG A 730 -9.81 4.59 41.89
C ARG A 730 -10.73 5.41 40.99
N ILE A 731 -10.17 6.29 40.17
CA ILE A 731 -10.94 7.16 39.29
C ILE A 731 -10.91 6.59 37.87
N LEU A 732 -12.08 6.15 37.38
CA LEU A 732 -12.29 5.66 36.02
C LEU A 732 -13.12 6.68 35.24
N VAL A 733 -12.59 7.14 34.10
CA VAL A 733 -13.30 7.99 33.14
C VAL A 733 -13.70 7.13 31.94
N THR A 734 -15.00 7.03 31.68
CA THR A 734 -15.56 6.41 30.46
C THR A 734 -15.95 7.49 29.45
N LYS A 735 -16.27 7.07 28.21
CA LYS A 735 -16.85 7.91 27.17
C LYS A 735 -18.13 7.23 26.67
N GLU A 736 -19.23 7.99 26.56
CA GLU A 736 -20.52 7.48 26.10
C GLU A 736 -21.18 8.41 25.07
N PRO A 737 -22.04 7.89 24.18
CA PRO A 737 -22.77 8.71 23.22
C PRO A 737 -23.74 9.69 23.92
N VAL A 738 -23.69 10.95 23.51
CA VAL A 738 -24.48 12.05 24.13
C VAL A 738 -26.00 11.89 23.99
N GLY A 739 -26.49 11.14 23.00
CA GLY A 739 -27.93 10.90 22.78
C GLY A 739 -28.34 11.10 21.32
N VAL A 740 -29.46 11.81 21.09
CA VAL A 740 -29.87 12.26 19.75
C VAL A 740 -29.10 13.53 19.39
N CYS A 741 -28.60 13.58 18.15
CA CYS A 741 -27.89 14.73 17.59
C CYS A 741 -28.71 15.37 16.46
N GLY A 742 -28.99 16.67 16.56
CA GLY A 742 -29.46 17.46 15.44
C GLY A 742 -28.28 17.86 14.55
N ILE A 743 -28.44 17.79 13.23
CA ILE A 743 -27.47 18.25 12.24
C ILE A 743 -28.19 19.20 11.30
N ILE A 744 -27.65 20.41 11.11
CA ILE A 744 -28.13 21.39 10.13
C ILE A 744 -26.93 21.73 9.22
N SER A 745 -27.03 21.42 7.94
CA SER A 745 -25.93 21.57 6.97
C SER A 745 -26.22 22.59 5.87
N PRO A 746 -25.18 23.25 5.32
CA PRO A 746 -25.28 24.26 4.26
C PRO A 746 -25.24 23.61 2.88
N TRP A 747 -25.50 24.41 1.85
CA TRP A 747 -25.57 23.98 0.46
C TRP A 747 -24.20 23.82 -0.21
N ASN A 748 -23.17 24.49 0.29
CA ASN A 748 -21.94 24.70 -0.46
C ASN A 748 -20.99 23.50 -0.48
N PHE A 749 -21.13 22.57 0.48
CA PHE A 749 -20.45 21.27 0.49
C PHE A 749 -21.45 20.20 0.97
N PRO A 750 -22.35 19.74 0.07
CA PRO A 750 -23.47 18.87 0.41
C PRO A 750 -23.06 17.42 0.68
N TYR A 751 -21.77 17.05 0.56
CA TYR A 751 -21.21 15.75 0.96
C TYR A 751 -20.16 15.88 2.07
N ALA A 752 -19.17 16.76 1.94
CA ALA A 752 -18.03 16.84 2.86
C ALA A 752 -18.44 17.30 4.27
N ILE A 753 -19.31 18.31 4.37
CA ILE A 753 -19.82 18.79 5.66
C ILE A 753 -20.77 17.76 6.29
N LEU A 754 -21.49 16.99 5.47
CA LEU A 754 -22.28 15.85 5.95
C LEU A 754 -21.40 14.73 6.48
N GLY A 755 -20.32 14.35 5.79
CA GLY A 755 -19.35 13.36 6.28
C GLY A 755 -18.77 13.74 7.65
N LEU A 756 -18.30 14.98 7.79
CA LEU A 756 -17.83 15.58 9.06
C LEU A 756 -18.91 15.59 10.16
N SER A 757 -20.18 15.73 9.79
CA SER A 757 -21.29 15.80 10.75
C SER A 757 -21.87 14.44 11.13
N LEU A 758 -21.84 13.44 10.23
CA LEU A 758 -22.51 12.15 10.36
C LEU A 758 -21.58 11.06 10.90
N GLY A 759 -20.34 10.99 10.42
CA GLY A 759 -19.34 10.01 10.85
C GLY A 759 -19.18 9.94 12.37
N PRO A 760 -18.81 11.04 13.06
CA PRO A 760 -18.54 11.01 14.50
C PRO A 760 -19.74 10.60 15.39
N PRO A 761 -20.96 11.16 15.28
CA PRO A 761 -22.08 10.76 16.15
C PRO A 761 -22.54 9.32 15.89
N LEU A 762 -22.64 8.90 14.62
CA LEU A 762 -23.04 7.53 14.29
C LEU A 762 -22.02 6.52 14.83
N ALA A 763 -20.73 6.82 14.67
CA ALA A 763 -19.64 6.03 15.24
C ALA A 763 -19.73 5.99 16.79
N ALA A 764 -19.95 7.12 17.46
CA ALA A 764 -20.08 7.17 18.91
C ALA A 764 -21.24 6.31 19.47
N GLY A 765 -22.28 6.03 18.67
CA GLY A 765 -23.52 5.38 19.11
C GLY A 765 -24.67 6.36 19.39
N CYS A 766 -24.57 7.57 18.84
CA CYS A 766 -25.67 8.53 18.77
C CYS A 766 -26.54 8.23 17.54
N THR A 767 -27.77 8.74 17.55
CA THR A 767 -28.67 8.77 16.37
C THR A 767 -28.81 10.21 15.89
N VAL A 768 -29.14 10.40 14.61
CA VAL A 768 -29.13 11.73 13.97
C VAL A 768 -30.48 12.11 13.37
N VAL A 769 -30.80 13.40 13.44
CA VAL A 769 -31.86 14.07 12.68
C VAL A 769 -31.22 15.19 11.86
N VAL A 770 -31.27 15.08 10.54
CA VAL A 770 -30.53 15.93 9.60
C VAL A 770 -31.49 16.85 8.86
N LYS A 771 -31.20 18.16 8.88
CA LYS A 771 -31.82 19.17 8.02
C LYS A 771 -30.77 19.63 6.99
N PRO A 772 -30.80 19.12 5.74
CA PRO A 772 -29.95 19.64 4.68
C PRO A 772 -30.41 21.03 4.23
N ALA A 773 -29.57 21.75 3.48
CA ALA A 773 -29.97 22.99 2.84
C ALA A 773 -31.21 22.78 1.93
N GLY A 774 -32.02 23.84 1.74
CA GLY A 774 -33.18 23.75 0.85
C GLY A 774 -32.75 23.75 -0.62
N GLU A 775 -31.59 24.32 -0.89
CA GLU A 775 -30.94 24.44 -2.17
C GLU A 775 -30.30 23.12 -2.63
N THR A 776 -29.87 22.24 -1.69
CA THR A 776 -29.18 20.97 -2.00
C THR A 776 -29.62 19.79 -1.11
N PRO A 777 -30.91 19.38 -1.12
CA PRO A 777 -31.39 18.29 -0.27
C PRO A 777 -31.06 16.89 -0.81
N LEU A 778 -30.88 16.73 -2.14
CA LEU A 778 -30.87 15.43 -2.80
C LEU A 778 -29.62 14.62 -2.44
N SER A 779 -28.48 15.28 -2.22
CA SER A 779 -27.24 14.65 -1.72
C SER A 779 -27.47 13.88 -0.41
N MET A 780 -28.13 14.49 0.59
CA MET A 780 -28.42 13.82 1.86
C MET A 780 -29.44 12.69 1.69
N LEU A 781 -30.44 12.85 0.82
CA LEU A 781 -31.42 11.80 0.56
C LEU A 781 -30.78 10.60 -0.14
N ALA A 782 -29.85 10.81 -1.09
CA ALA A 782 -29.08 9.75 -1.71
C ALA A 782 -28.14 9.04 -0.69
N LEU A 783 -27.49 9.79 0.21
CA LEU A 783 -26.73 9.19 1.31
C LEU A 783 -27.63 8.34 2.24
N ALA A 784 -28.85 8.78 2.54
CA ALA A 784 -29.81 8.02 3.32
C ALA A 784 -30.31 6.77 2.59
N LYS A 785 -30.51 6.82 1.26
CA LYS A 785 -30.83 5.67 0.42
C LYS A 785 -29.73 4.60 0.45
N LEU A 786 -28.48 5.01 0.39
CA LEU A 786 -27.34 4.11 0.53
C LEU A 786 -27.19 3.57 1.97
N ALA A 787 -27.63 4.32 2.99
CA ALA A 787 -27.67 3.83 4.37
C ALA A 787 -28.74 2.75 4.58
N GLU A 788 -29.93 2.95 3.99
CA GLU A 788 -31.02 1.95 3.93
C GLU A 788 -30.52 0.65 3.27
N GLU A 789 -29.86 0.76 2.11
CA GLU A 789 -29.37 -0.41 1.34
C GLU A 789 -28.34 -1.26 2.09
N VAL A 790 -27.48 -0.66 2.93
CA VAL A 790 -26.52 -1.41 3.76
C VAL A 790 -27.10 -1.88 5.10
N GLY A 791 -28.39 -1.67 5.35
CA GLY A 791 -29.08 -2.12 6.55
C GLY A 791 -28.85 -1.24 7.78
N ALA A 792 -28.74 0.08 7.61
CA ALA A 792 -28.71 1.00 8.75
C ALA A 792 -30.01 0.86 9.57
N PRO A 793 -29.96 0.69 10.91
CA PRO A 793 -31.17 0.39 11.67
C PRO A 793 -32.21 1.53 11.61
N PRO A 794 -33.51 1.20 11.49
CA PRO A 794 -34.60 2.18 11.45
C PRO A 794 -34.48 3.26 12.53
N GLY A 795 -34.51 4.53 12.11
CA GLY A 795 -34.40 5.70 12.99
C GLY A 795 -32.98 6.07 13.46
N VAL A 796 -31.92 5.34 13.08
CA VAL A 796 -30.54 5.75 13.40
C VAL A 796 -30.10 6.99 12.61
N ILE A 797 -30.53 7.07 11.34
CA ILE A 797 -30.43 8.26 10.48
C ILE A 797 -31.86 8.69 10.13
N ASN A 798 -32.16 9.98 10.24
CA ASN A 798 -33.41 10.58 9.81
C ASN A 798 -33.10 11.88 9.06
N VAL A 799 -33.85 12.20 8.00
CA VAL A 799 -33.67 13.39 7.15
C VAL A 799 -34.99 14.14 7.02
N VAL A 800 -34.98 15.41 7.40
CA VAL A 800 -36.11 16.33 7.36
C VAL A 800 -35.80 17.45 6.38
N THR A 801 -36.42 17.42 5.21
CA THR A 801 -36.22 18.39 4.13
C THR A 801 -37.14 19.59 4.30
N ALA A 802 -36.60 20.80 4.29
CA ALA A 802 -37.39 22.01 4.40
C ALA A 802 -36.75 23.15 3.60
N PRO A 803 -37.53 23.97 2.89
CA PRO A 803 -37.02 25.13 2.17
C PRO A 803 -36.56 26.22 3.15
N ARG A 804 -36.02 27.32 2.62
CA ARG A 804 -35.42 28.40 3.43
C ARG A 804 -36.44 29.04 4.38
N GLU A 805 -37.68 29.18 3.96
CA GLU A 805 -38.78 29.84 4.69
C GLU A 805 -39.25 29.00 5.88
N ARG A 806 -39.22 27.66 5.77
CA ARG A 806 -39.58 26.73 6.85
C ARG A 806 -38.38 26.27 7.69
N SER A 807 -37.16 26.71 7.35
CA SER A 807 -35.94 26.27 8.05
C SER A 807 -35.90 26.73 9.51
N GLU A 808 -36.59 27.82 9.88
CA GLU A 808 -36.75 28.20 11.29
C GLU A 808 -37.57 27.17 12.07
N GLU A 809 -38.67 26.64 11.51
CA GLU A 809 -39.52 25.65 12.20
C GLU A 809 -38.72 24.43 12.66
N VAL A 810 -37.97 23.83 11.73
CA VAL A 810 -37.16 22.64 11.98
C VAL A 810 -36.03 22.95 12.96
N GLY A 811 -35.33 24.09 12.78
CA GLY A 811 -34.28 24.53 13.70
C GLY A 811 -34.79 24.79 15.12
N ARG A 812 -35.99 25.38 15.25
CA ARG A 812 -36.63 25.69 16.53
C ARG A 812 -37.09 24.43 17.26
N VAL A 813 -37.55 23.39 16.56
CA VAL A 813 -37.82 22.08 17.18
C VAL A 813 -36.51 21.40 17.59
N LEU A 814 -35.50 21.35 16.71
CA LEU A 814 -34.19 20.75 17.01
C LEU A 814 -33.48 21.40 18.22
N THR A 815 -33.65 22.71 18.43
CA THR A 815 -33.05 23.45 19.55
C THR A 815 -33.86 23.38 20.86
N SER A 816 -35.20 23.27 20.78
CA SER A 816 -36.07 23.29 21.98
C SER A 816 -36.33 21.91 22.59
N ARG A 817 -36.36 20.83 21.80
CA ARG A 817 -36.58 19.46 22.31
C ARG A 817 -35.43 19.00 23.21
N THR A 818 -35.74 18.56 24.43
CA THR A 818 -34.74 18.16 25.43
C THR A 818 -34.10 16.80 25.12
N GLU A 819 -34.70 16.02 24.23
CA GLU A 819 -34.17 14.74 23.75
C GLU A 819 -32.96 14.91 22.82
N VAL A 820 -32.91 16.03 22.08
CA VAL A 820 -31.75 16.42 21.28
C VAL A 820 -30.68 16.96 22.23
N ARG A 821 -29.58 16.23 22.41
CA ARG A 821 -28.50 16.55 23.38
C ARG A 821 -27.32 17.27 22.76
N LYS A 822 -27.18 17.17 21.43
CA LYS A 822 -26.18 17.89 20.65
C LYS A 822 -26.79 18.51 19.41
N LEU A 823 -26.31 19.69 19.03
CA LEU A 823 -26.49 20.26 17.69
C LEU A 823 -25.12 20.35 17.01
N THR A 824 -25.09 20.07 15.71
CA THR A 824 -24.01 20.46 14.80
C THR A 824 -24.62 21.35 13.72
N PHE A 825 -24.04 22.53 13.54
CA PHE A 825 -24.44 23.48 12.49
C PHE A 825 -23.21 23.93 11.70
N ALA A 826 -23.38 24.04 10.38
CA ALA A 826 -22.45 24.73 9.51
C ALA A 826 -23.21 25.72 8.62
N GLY A 827 -22.71 26.95 8.49
CA GLY A 827 -23.40 28.03 7.78
C GLY A 827 -23.08 29.41 8.34
N SER A 828 -23.98 30.39 8.16
CA SER A 828 -23.66 31.78 8.51
C SER A 828 -23.53 32.03 10.02
N THR A 829 -22.58 32.90 10.38
CA THR A 829 -22.29 33.30 11.78
C THR A 829 -23.52 33.86 12.49
N GLN A 830 -24.43 34.51 11.76
CA GLN A 830 -25.67 35.05 12.32
C GLN A 830 -26.66 33.95 12.74
N VAL A 831 -26.85 32.93 11.90
CA VAL A 831 -27.71 31.77 12.24
C VAL A 831 -27.06 30.93 13.35
N GLY A 832 -25.72 30.80 13.35
CA GLY A 832 -24.99 30.17 14.44
C GLY A 832 -25.25 30.82 15.81
N LYS A 833 -25.23 32.15 15.88
CA LYS A 833 -25.60 32.92 17.09
C LYS A 833 -27.04 32.66 17.53
N TRP A 834 -28.00 32.61 16.60
CA TRP A 834 -29.40 32.31 16.92
C TRP A 834 -29.59 30.88 17.45
N LEU A 835 -29.02 29.88 16.77
CA LEU A 835 -29.10 28.47 17.20
C LEU A 835 -28.42 28.23 18.55
N MET A 836 -27.32 28.94 18.84
CA MET A 836 -26.67 28.94 20.15
C MET A 836 -27.58 29.55 21.24
N GLY A 837 -28.17 30.72 20.97
CA GLY A 837 -29.12 31.37 21.88
C GLY A 837 -30.33 30.48 22.18
N GLN A 838 -30.94 29.88 21.15
CA GLN A 838 -32.07 28.95 21.30
C GLN A 838 -31.68 27.69 22.11
N SER A 839 -30.50 27.12 21.83
CA SER A 839 -30.01 25.90 22.51
C SER A 839 -29.63 26.10 23.97
N SER A 840 -29.36 27.34 24.41
CA SER A 840 -29.03 27.65 25.81
C SER A 840 -30.13 27.20 26.79
N ASN A 841 -31.40 27.29 26.38
CA ASN A 841 -32.57 26.87 27.16
C ASN A 841 -32.57 25.38 27.53
N THR A 842 -31.78 24.54 26.85
CA THR A 842 -31.64 23.10 27.12
C THR A 842 -30.20 22.64 27.28
N LEU A 843 -29.25 23.58 27.39
CA LEU A 843 -27.81 23.35 27.60
C LEU A 843 -27.19 22.29 26.66
N LYS A 844 -27.54 22.32 25.37
CA LYS A 844 -27.01 21.36 24.39
C LYS A 844 -25.51 21.53 24.16
N HIS A 845 -24.82 20.42 23.85
CA HIS A 845 -23.50 20.50 23.23
C HIS A 845 -23.60 21.07 21.81
N LEU A 846 -22.75 22.03 21.45
CA LEU A 846 -22.74 22.65 20.12
C LEU A 846 -21.43 22.35 19.38
N SER A 847 -21.52 22.23 18.05
CA SER A 847 -20.40 22.42 17.12
C SER A 847 -20.89 23.38 16.04
N LEU A 848 -20.17 24.48 15.83
CA LEU A 848 -20.60 25.58 14.97
C LEU A 848 -19.47 25.93 14.00
N TYR A 849 -19.60 25.54 12.73
CA TYR A 849 -18.65 25.89 11.67
C TYR A 849 -19.20 27.09 10.90
N LEU A 850 -18.64 28.28 11.18
CA LEU A 850 -19.22 29.56 10.80
C LEU A 850 -18.42 30.26 9.67
N GLY A 851 -18.85 31.46 9.27
CA GLY A 851 -18.23 32.20 8.17
C GLY A 851 -16.79 32.63 8.45
N GLY A 852 -15.95 32.60 7.42
CA GLY A 852 -14.54 32.96 7.47
C GLY A 852 -14.24 34.37 6.94
N ASN A 853 -12.97 34.78 7.08
CA ASN A 853 -12.41 35.92 6.36
C ASN A 853 -10.90 35.65 6.14
N ALA A 854 -10.61 34.54 5.46
CA ALA A 854 -9.28 33.94 5.42
C ALA A 854 -8.26 34.86 4.73
N ALA A 855 -7.16 35.12 5.43
CA ALA A 855 -6.00 35.83 4.89
C ALA A 855 -5.12 34.87 4.08
N PHE A 856 -4.58 35.37 2.97
CA PHE A 856 -3.60 34.70 2.13
C PHE A 856 -2.40 35.64 1.94
N ILE A 857 -1.27 35.33 2.56
CA ILE A 857 -0.10 36.24 2.64
C ILE A 857 1.02 35.75 1.72
N VAL A 858 1.60 36.64 0.91
CA VAL A 858 2.74 36.36 0.03
C VAL A 858 3.90 37.29 0.37
N PHE A 859 4.95 36.73 0.96
CA PHE A 859 6.17 37.47 1.32
C PHE A 859 7.11 37.66 0.12
N GLU A 860 8.08 38.55 0.28
CA GLU A 860 9.10 38.91 -0.70
C GLU A 860 9.98 37.73 -1.15
N ASP A 861 10.14 36.71 -0.30
CA ASP A 861 10.93 35.52 -0.53
C ASP A 861 10.09 34.31 -1.00
N ALA A 862 8.80 34.52 -1.27
CA ALA A 862 7.88 33.47 -1.68
C ALA A 862 8.19 32.86 -3.05
N ASP A 863 7.90 31.57 -3.19
CA ASP A 863 7.82 30.90 -4.49
C ASP A 863 6.52 31.34 -5.20
N LEU A 864 6.61 32.38 -6.04
CA LEU A 864 5.43 33.04 -6.60
C LEU A 864 4.54 32.13 -7.45
N GLU A 865 5.09 31.13 -8.14
CA GLU A 865 4.25 30.16 -8.89
C GLU A 865 3.46 29.26 -7.93
N LYS A 866 4.09 28.75 -6.86
CA LYS A 866 3.38 27.93 -5.85
C LYS A 866 2.38 28.75 -5.04
N ALA A 867 2.66 30.03 -4.80
CA ALA A 867 1.71 30.95 -4.20
C ALA A 867 0.50 31.21 -5.12
N VAL A 868 0.69 31.32 -6.44
CA VAL A 868 -0.42 31.41 -7.41
C VAL A 868 -1.19 30.09 -7.49
N ASP A 869 -0.52 28.94 -7.57
CA ASP A 869 -1.16 27.61 -7.55
C ASP A 869 -2.01 27.39 -6.28
N GLY A 870 -1.47 27.81 -5.14
CA GLY A 870 -2.17 27.80 -3.86
C GLY A 870 -3.39 28.71 -3.86
N LEU A 871 -3.23 29.96 -4.29
CA LEU A 871 -4.32 30.94 -4.34
C LEU A 871 -5.44 30.52 -5.28
N ILE A 872 -5.13 29.93 -6.44
CA ILE A 872 -6.18 29.43 -7.35
C ILE A 872 -7.02 28.37 -6.64
N LYS A 873 -6.39 27.40 -5.97
CA LYS A 873 -7.08 26.30 -5.27
C LYS A 873 -7.90 26.81 -4.09
N SER A 874 -7.34 27.70 -3.26
CA SER A 874 -8.04 28.24 -2.10
C SER A 874 -9.10 29.31 -2.45
N LYS A 875 -8.98 30.00 -3.59
CA LYS A 875 -9.97 31.01 -4.00
C LYS A 875 -11.13 30.45 -4.81
N PHE A 876 -10.88 29.52 -5.73
CA PHE A 876 -11.85 29.20 -6.79
C PHE A 876 -12.54 27.85 -6.64
N SER A 877 -12.19 27.03 -5.64
CA SER A 877 -12.98 25.83 -5.31
C SER A 877 -14.44 26.21 -5.03
N ASN A 878 -15.37 25.48 -5.65
CA ASN A 878 -16.80 25.79 -5.73
C ASN A 878 -17.09 27.26 -6.13
N THR A 879 -16.36 27.78 -7.13
CA THR A 879 -16.43 29.19 -7.57
C THR A 879 -16.21 30.20 -6.42
N GLY A 880 -15.46 29.80 -5.38
CA GLY A 880 -15.17 30.60 -4.19
C GLY A 880 -16.25 30.62 -3.12
N GLN A 881 -17.22 29.70 -3.20
CA GLN A 881 -18.30 29.52 -2.23
C GLN A 881 -17.86 28.59 -1.08
N ALA A 882 -16.69 28.82 -0.48
CA ALA A 882 -16.16 28.02 0.63
C ALA A 882 -15.85 28.90 1.86
N CYS A 883 -16.16 28.42 3.06
CA CYS A 883 -15.85 29.13 4.31
C CYS A 883 -14.35 29.27 4.60
N ILE A 884 -13.53 28.38 4.02
CA ILE A 884 -12.07 28.48 4.03
C ILE A 884 -11.51 29.29 2.83
N ALA A 885 -12.37 29.80 1.93
CA ALA A 885 -11.89 30.46 0.73
C ALA A 885 -11.08 31.72 1.05
N SER A 886 -9.99 31.93 0.32
CA SER A 886 -9.17 33.13 0.50
C SER A 886 -10.01 34.38 0.22
N ASN A 887 -10.12 35.26 1.22
CA ASN A 887 -10.98 36.43 1.20
C ASN A 887 -10.18 37.74 1.14
N ARG A 888 -8.99 37.77 1.76
CA ARG A 888 -8.01 38.87 1.67
C ARG A 888 -6.66 38.34 1.21
N VAL A 889 -6.12 38.87 0.12
CA VAL A 889 -4.82 38.44 -0.41
C VAL A 889 -3.79 39.56 -0.20
N PHE A 890 -2.94 39.41 0.80
CA PHE A 890 -1.88 40.36 1.13
C PHE A 890 -0.60 39.96 0.41
N VAL A 891 0.01 40.90 -0.32
CA VAL A 891 1.22 40.67 -1.12
C VAL A 891 2.27 41.72 -0.80
N HIS A 892 3.50 41.29 -0.53
CA HIS A 892 4.58 42.20 -0.18
C HIS A 892 4.92 43.14 -1.35
N SER A 893 5.14 44.41 -1.05
CA SER A 893 5.31 45.50 -2.03
C SER A 893 6.35 45.21 -3.12
N SER A 894 7.48 44.59 -2.77
CA SER A 894 8.54 44.20 -3.71
C SER A 894 8.16 43.13 -4.75
N VAL A 895 7.05 42.40 -4.55
CA VAL A 895 6.58 41.33 -5.46
C VAL A 895 5.15 41.54 -5.97
N TYR A 896 4.47 42.63 -5.56
CA TYR A 896 3.05 42.91 -5.84
C TYR A 896 2.70 42.81 -7.33
N ASP A 897 3.34 43.58 -8.20
CA ASP A 897 3.03 43.62 -9.64
C ASP A 897 3.29 42.28 -10.34
N SER A 898 4.39 41.60 -9.96
CA SER A 898 4.76 40.29 -10.51
C SER A 898 3.73 39.23 -10.15
N PHE A 899 3.27 39.21 -8.88
CA PHE A 899 2.23 38.30 -8.42
C PHE A 899 0.88 38.63 -9.05
N ALA A 900 0.47 39.91 -9.06
CA ALA A 900 -0.79 40.36 -9.67
C ALA A 900 -0.88 39.99 -11.16
N ALA A 901 0.19 40.19 -11.92
CA ALA A 901 0.27 39.79 -13.33
C ALA A 901 0.13 38.27 -13.52
N LYS A 902 0.79 37.46 -12.67
CA LYS A 902 0.68 36.00 -12.70
C LYS A 902 -0.72 35.50 -12.33
N VAL A 903 -1.36 36.10 -11.31
CA VAL A 903 -2.75 35.80 -10.94
C VAL A 903 -3.69 36.10 -12.09
N VAL A 904 -3.63 37.29 -12.69
CA VAL A 904 -4.47 37.65 -13.86
C VAL A 904 -4.21 36.70 -15.04
N ALA A 905 -2.95 36.35 -15.32
CA ALA A 905 -2.59 35.42 -16.39
C ALA A 905 -3.03 33.97 -16.15
N ARG A 906 -3.29 33.59 -14.89
CA ARG A 906 -3.80 32.26 -14.51
C ARG A 906 -5.32 32.22 -14.44
N VAL A 907 -5.97 33.23 -13.83
CA VAL A 907 -7.43 33.33 -13.74
C VAL A 907 -8.06 33.41 -15.14
N LYS A 908 -7.41 34.08 -16.10
CA LYS A 908 -7.80 34.08 -17.53
C LYS A 908 -7.84 32.70 -18.20
N ARG A 909 -7.30 31.64 -17.58
CA ARG A 909 -7.29 30.27 -18.12
C ARG A 909 -8.36 29.37 -17.49
N LEU A 910 -9.05 29.83 -16.44
CA LEU A 910 -10.08 29.04 -15.78
C LEU A 910 -11.32 28.96 -16.68
N LYS A 911 -11.66 27.75 -17.13
CA LYS A 911 -12.87 27.52 -17.93
C LYS A 911 -14.12 27.66 -17.05
N MET A 912 -15.02 28.56 -17.43
CA MET A 912 -16.36 28.69 -16.86
C MET A 912 -17.38 28.07 -17.80
N GLY A 913 -18.37 27.35 -17.27
CA GLY A 913 -19.33 26.61 -18.08
C GLY A 913 -20.31 25.78 -17.24
N SER A 914 -20.98 24.81 -17.86
CA SER A 914 -21.93 23.95 -17.15
C SER A 914 -21.21 23.04 -16.13
N PRO A 915 -21.77 22.77 -14.93
CA PRO A 915 -21.17 21.90 -13.92
C PRO A 915 -20.72 20.52 -14.41
N LEU A 916 -21.39 19.97 -15.42
CA LEU A 916 -21.13 18.65 -15.99
C LEU A 916 -20.30 18.69 -17.29
N GLU A 917 -19.88 19.87 -17.75
CA GLU A 917 -19.12 20.04 -18.99
C GLU A 917 -17.63 19.78 -18.77
N GLU A 918 -17.00 19.03 -19.67
CA GLU A 918 -15.62 18.61 -19.52
C GLU A 918 -14.64 19.79 -19.41
N GLY A 919 -13.71 19.70 -18.46
CA GLY A 919 -12.68 20.71 -18.21
C GLY A 919 -13.19 22.02 -17.58
N VAL A 920 -14.47 22.15 -17.22
CA VAL A 920 -14.96 23.31 -16.46
C VAL A 920 -14.34 23.34 -15.06
N GLN A 921 -13.93 24.52 -14.64
CA GLN A 921 -13.29 24.82 -13.35
C GLN A 921 -14.06 25.86 -12.53
N LEU A 922 -15.07 26.50 -13.13
CA LEU A 922 -15.94 27.50 -12.51
C LEU A 922 -17.38 27.23 -12.94
N GLY A 923 -18.20 26.78 -12.00
CA GLY A 923 -19.66 26.70 -12.18
C GLY A 923 -20.35 28.01 -11.77
N PRO A 924 -21.69 28.07 -11.81
CA PRO A 924 -22.46 29.21 -11.30
C PRO A 924 -22.31 29.38 -9.78
N LEU A 925 -22.76 30.54 -9.28
CA LEU A 925 -23.12 30.70 -7.87
C LEU A 925 -24.46 30.02 -7.59
N ILE A 926 -24.75 29.65 -6.34
CA ILE A 926 -25.95 28.87 -5.97
C ILE A 926 -27.29 29.55 -6.31
N GLY A 927 -27.31 30.87 -6.53
CA GLY A 927 -28.53 31.59 -6.89
C GLY A 927 -28.37 33.12 -6.89
N PRO A 928 -29.41 33.87 -7.28
CA PRO A 928 -29.33 35.32 -7.52
C PRO A 928 -28.80 36.12 -6.32
N SER A 929 -29.23 35.81 -5.09
CA SER A 929 -28.76 36.53 -3.89
C SER A 929 -27.25 36.39 -3.60
N ALA A 930 -26.58 35.36 -4.16
CA ALA A 930 -25.13 35.26 -4.11
C ALA A 930 -24.48 36.17 -5.16
N VAL A 931 -25.05 36.25 -6.37
CA VAL A 931 -24.62 37.18 -7.43
C VAL A 931 -24.76 38.63 -6.98
N GLU A 932 -25.92 39.01 -6.46
CA GLU A 932 -26.21 40.35 -5.92
C GLU A 932 -25.18 40.78 -4.86
N LYS A 933 -24.88 39.88 -3.92
CA LYS A 933 -23.88 40.12 -2.86
C LYS A 933 -22.48 40.30 -3.43
N VAL A 934 -22.07 39.46 -4.39
CA VAL A 934 -20.74 39.53 -5.01
C VAL A 934 -20.60 40.81 -5.85
N SER A 935 -21.60 41.17 -6.66
CA SER A 935 -21.66 42.44 -7.38
C SER A 935 -21.53 43.63 -6.43
N ALA A 936 -22.36 43.71 -5.38
CA ALA A 936 -22.37 44.82 -4.44
C ALA A 936 -21.06 44.96 -3.63
N LEU A 937 -20.27 43.89 -3.48
CA LEU A 937 -18.94 43.93 -2.85
C LEU A 937 -17.84 44.37 -3.82
N VAL A 938 -17.95 44.03 -5.11
CA VAL A 938 -17.04 44.51 -6.16
C VAL A 938 -17.30 45.98 -6.48
N GLU A 939 -18.57 46.39 -6.60
CA GLU A 939 -18.99 47.77 -6.79
C GLU A 939 -18.53 48.66 -5.63
N ASP A 940 -18.70 48.22 -4.38
CA ASP A 940 -18.19 48.91 -3.20
C ASP A 940 -16.68 49.14 -3.26
N ALA A 941 -15.90 48.10 -3.56
CA ALA A 941 -14.44 48.22 -3.65
C ALA A 941 -14.02 49.19 -4.76
N VAL A 942 -14.65 49.13 -5.95
CA VAL A 942 -14.36 50.02 -7.07
C VAL A 942 -14.74 51.48 -6.76
N ASN A 943 -15.88 51.70 -6.12
CA ASN A 943 -16.32 53.05 -5.71
C ASN A 943 -15.39 53.68 -4.65
N HIS A 944 -14.71 52.87 -3.84
CA HIS A 944 -13.70 53.31 -2.88
C HIS A 944 -12.26 53.33 -3.46
N GLY A 945 -12.07 53.03 -4.76
CA GLY A 945 -10.80 53.22 -5.47
C GLY A 945 -10.06 51.95 -5.91
N ALA A 946 -10.61 50.76 -5.68
CA ALA A 946 -10.02 49.52 -6.20
C ALA A 946 -10.04 49.49 -7.73
N LYS A 947 -8.97 48.95 -8.32
CA LYS A 947 -8.84 48.79 -9.77
C LYS A 947 -9.16 47.36 -10.20
N VAL A 948 -10.18 47.18 -11.02
CA VAL A 948 -10.44 45.90 -11.69
C VAL A 948 -9.30 45.59 -12.67
N LEU A 949 -8.61 44.48 -12.47
CA LEU A 949 -7.61 43.93 -13.41
C LEU A 949 -8.20 42.86 -14.33
N LEU A 950 -9.27 42.20 -13.90
CA LEU A 950 -10.01 41.16 -14.62
C LEU A 950 -11.41 41.01 -14.04
N GLY A 951 -12.39 40.64 -14.86
CA GLY A 951 -13.77 40.34 -14.43
C GLY A 951 -14.55 41.57 -14.00
N GLY A 952 -15.26 41.46 -12.87
CA GLY A 952 -15.96 42.56 -12.20
C GLY A 952 -17.45 42.67 -12.51
N LYS A 953 -18.07 41.63 -13.09
CA LYS A 953 -19.47 41.65 -13.55
C LYS A 953 -20.05 40.24 -13.69
N THR A 954 -21.35 40.15 -13.95
CA THR A 954 -22.03 38.92 -14.38
C THR A 954 -21.55 38.44 -15.75
N SER A 955 -21.61 37.13 -15.96
CA SER A 955 -21.24 36.45 -17.21
C SER A 955 -22.46 36.24 -18.10
N GLY A 956 -22.25 36.19 -19.42
CA GLY A 956 -23.30 35.90 -20.41
C GLY A 956 -23.80 34.44 -20.45
N LEU A 957 -23.29 33.57 -19.57
CA LEU A 957 -23.63 32.15 -19.51
C LEU A 957 -24.98 31.83 -18.82
N GLY A 958 -25.51 32.75 -18.01
CA GLY A 958 -26.78 32.57 -17.26
C GLY A 958 -26.82 33.45 -16.00
N LYS A 959 -28.00 33.66 -15.39
CA LYS A 959 -28.18 34.69 -14.33
C LYS A 959 -27.25 34.51 -13.13
N ASN A 960 -26.88 33.27 -12.84
CA ASN A 960 -26.11 32.86 -11.66
C ASN A 960 -24.58 32.85 -11.89
N PHE A 961 -24.09 33.09 -13.12
CA PHE A 961 -22.66 33.10 -13.43
C PHE A 961 -22.05 34.50 -13.20
N TYR A 962 -20.96 34.56 -12.45
CA TYR A 962 -20.20 35.79 -12.19
C TYR A 962 -18.74 35.64 -12.62
N GLU A 963 -18.19 36.61 -13.36
CA GLU A 963 -16.84 36.52 -13.92
C GLU A 963 -15.75 36.41 -12.83
N ALA A 964 -14.75 35.56 -13.05
CA ALA A 964 -13.62 35.42 -12.14
C ALA A 964 -12.82 36.73 -12.09
N THR A 965 -12.84 37.37 -10.92
CA THR A 965 -12.51 38.79 -10.76
C THR A 965 -11.21 38.98 -10.00
N VAL A 966 -10.38 39.93 -10.42
CA VAL A 966 -9.15 40.32 -9.72
C VAL A 966 -9.16 41.84 -9.51
N LEU A 967 -9.08 42.26 -8.26
CA LEU A 967 -9.04 43.67 -7.84
C LEU A 967 -7.66 43.99 -7.28
N ALA A 968 -7.08 45.11 -7.71
CA ALA A 968 -5.86 45.70 -7.14
C ALA A 968 -6.19 46.99 -6.39
N ASN A 969 -5.21 47.50 -5.62
CA ASN A 969 -5.36 48.67 -4.76
C ASN A 969 -6.50 48.52 -3.74
N VAL A 970 -6.61 47.35 -3.09
CA VAL A 970 -7.64 47.11 -2.06
C VAL A 970 -7.10 47.43 -0.66
N ASP A 971 -7.92 48.07 0.17
CA ASP A 971 -7.59 48.46 1.54
C ASP A 971 -8.75 48.22 2.54
N GLU A 972 -8.50 48.56 3.81
CA GLU A 972 -9.38 48.39 4.96
C GLU A 972 -10.65 49.27 4.97
N THR A 973 -10.78 50.24 4.06
CA THR A 973 -12.02 51.03 3.91
C THR A 973 -13.11 50.26 3.18
N MET A 974 -12.71 49.31 2.32
CA MET A 974 -13.59 48.58 1.41
C MET A 974 -14.24 47.39 2.12
N ARG A 975 -15.53 47.12 1.85
CA ARG A 975 -16.30 46.05 2.52
C ARG A 975 -15.68 44.66 2.35
N VAL A 976 -15.02 44.39 1.22
CA VAL A 976 -14.28 43.14 0.96
C VAL A 976 -13.16 42.83 1.97
N SER A 977 -12.69 43.82 2.74
CA SER A 977 -11.73 43.59 3.84
C SER A 977 -12.40 42.94 5.07
N ARG A 978 -13.69 43.14 5.28
CA ARG A 978 -14.41 42.75 6.51
C ARG A 978 -15.54 41.75 6.29
N GLU A 979 -16.13 41.73 5.10
CA GLU A 979 -17.19 40.79 4.71
C GLU A 979 -16.63 39.60 3.93
N GLU A 980 -17.09 38.40 4.30
CA GLU A 980 -16.85 37.16 3.55
C GLU A 980 -17.51 37.29 2.17
N ILE A 981 -16.76 37.25 1.06
CA ILE A 981 -17.30 37.47 -0.28
C ILE A 981 -18.19 36.29 -0.70
N PHE A 982 -17.69 35.07 -0.54
CA PHE A 982 -18.37 33.82 -0.94
C PHE A 982 -18.63 33.73 -2.47
N GLY A 983 -17.63 34.12 -3.26
CA GLY A 983 -17.64 34.12 -4.73
C GLY A 983 -16.25 34.39 -5.33
N PRO A 984 -16.11 34.42 -6.66
CA PRO A 984 -14.85 34.22 -7.39
C PRO A 984 -14.02 35.52 -7.53
N VAL A 985 -13.85 36.26 -6.44
CA VAL A 985 -13.16 37.57 -6.41
C VAL A 985 -11.84 37.49 -5.62
N VAL A 986 -10.74 37.91 -6.23
CA VAL A 986 -9.41 38.08 -5.60
C VAL A 986 -9.15 39.56 -5.31
N PRO A 987 -9.25 40.04 -4.06
CA PRO A 987 -8.78 41.36 -3.66
C PRO A 987 -7.30 41.34 -3.23
N LEU A 988 -6.46 42.12 -3.93
CA LEU A 988 -5.01 42.22 -3.69
C LEU A 988 -4.66 43.46 -2.86
N PHE A 989 -4.31 43.23 -1.59
CA PHE A 989 -3.81 44.21 -0.63
C PHE A 989 -2.27 44.25 -0.68
N VAL A 990 -1.66 45.42 -0.56
CA VAL A 990 -0.19 45.58 -0.46
C VAL A 990 0.26 45.74 0.99
N PHE A 991 1.40 45.15 1.37
CA PHE A 991 2.06 45.34 2.69
C PHE A 991 3.58 45.49 2.53
N SER A 992 4.29 45.94 3.57
CA SER A 992 5.75 46.13 3.58
C SER A 992 6.48 45.68 4.87
N SER A 993 5.79 45.14 5.89
CA SER A 993 6.45 44.45 7.02
C SER A 993 5.70 43.21 7.50
N GLU A 994 6.42 42.31 8.19
CA GLU A 994 5.86 41.08 8.76
C GLU A 994 4.87 41.37 9.90
N GLU A 995 5.20 42.34 10.74
CA GLU A 995 4.38 42.84 11.85
C GLU A 995 3.10 43.50 11.34
N GLU A 996 3.22 44.31 10.28
CA GLU A 996 2.12 45.00 9.63
C GLU A 996 1.10 44.00 9.05
N VAL A 997 1.55 43.01 8.27
CA VAL A 997 0.64 42.05 7.64
C VAL A 997 0.03 41.07 8.64
N VAL A 998 0.76 40.70 9.71
CA VAL A 998 0.18 39.91 10.81
C VAL A 998 -0.91 40.71 11.52
N ALA A 999 -0.67 41.98 11.86
CA ALA A 999 -1.69 42.83 12.48
C ALA A 999 -2.94 42.98 11.59
N ARG A 1000 -2.77 43.23 10.28
CA ARG A 1000 -3.88 43.40 9.32
C ARG A 1000 -4.62 42.11 9.02
N ALA A 1001 -3.93 40.98 8.91
CA ALA A 1001 -4.55 39.66 8.79
C ALA A 1001 -5.44 39.36 10.03
N ASN A 1002 -4.98 39.78 11.21
CA ASN A 1002 -5.63 39.56 12.50
C ASN A 1002 -6.78 40.53 12.81
N ASP A 1003 -6.94 41.68 12.11
CA ASP A 1003 -8.10 42.58 12.26
C ASP A 1003 -9.36 41.98 11.63
N THR A 1004 -9.94 40.98 12.30
CA THR A 1004 -11.22 40.37 11.92
C THR A 1004 -11.85 39.60 13.08
N ALA A 1005 -13.18 39.48 13.07
CA ALA A 1005 -13.93 38.71 14.06
C ALA A 1005 -14.05 37.20 13.71
N ALA A 1006 -13.34 36.73 12.68
CA ALA A 1006 -13.35 35.34 12.19
C ALA A 1006 -11.95 34.71 12.25
N GLY A 1007 -11.87 33.40 12.54
CA GLY A 1007 -10.59 32.70 12.78
C GLY A 1007 -10.53 31.28 12.22
N LEU A 1008 -11.17 31.00 11.09
CA LEU A 1008 -11.32 29.64 10.57
C LEU A 1008 -10.07 29.10 9.83
N ALA A 1009 -9.51 29.88 8.91
CA ALA A 1009 -8.39 29.44 8.07
C ALA A 1009 -7.43 30.60 7.72
N GLY A 1010 -6.15 30.27 7.58
CA GLY A 1010 -5.11 31.20 7.14
C GLY A 1010 -4.03 30.52 6.29
N TYR A 1011 -3.52 31.25 5.30
CA TYR A 1011 -2.51 30.80 4.34
C TYR A 1011 -1.38 31.81 4.27
N PHE A 1012 -0.13 31.35 4.21
CA PHE A 1012 1.00 32.24 3.93
C PHE A 1012 2.13 31.52 3.17
N TYR A 1013 2.87 32.27 2.37
CA TYR A 1013 3.94 31.78 1.48
C TYR A 1013 5.22 32.58 1.72
N THR A 1014 6.27 31.86 2.12
CA THR A 1014 7.64 32.35 2.39
C THR A 1014 8.61 31.16 2.31
N ARG A 1015 9.92 31.41 2.26
CA ARG A 1015 10.99 30.39 2.33
C ARG A 1015 11.81 30.50 3.63
N ASP A 1016 11.73 31.61 4.38
CA ASP A 1016 12.30 31.74 5.73
C ASP A 1016 11.60 30.81 6.74
N VAL A 1017 12.34 29.81 7.21
CA VAL A 1017 11.90 28.87 8.25
C VAL A 1017 11.64 29.56 9.58
N ALA A 1018 12.32 30.66 9.90
CA ALA A 1018 12.06 31.41 11.12
C ALA A 1018 10.74 32.20 11.02
N ARG A 1019 10.48 32.88 9.89
CA ARG A 1019 9.19 33.51 9.57
C ARG A 1019 8.04 32.52 9.62
N ILE A 1020 8.24 31.31 9.10
CA ILE A 1020 7.27 30.20 9.20
C ILE A 1020 6.78 30.00 10.64
N PHE A 1021 7.68 29.93 11.62
CA PHE A 1021 7.26 29.78 13.02
C PHE A 1021 6.68 31.08 13.61
N ARG A 1022 7.23 32.26 13.30
CA ARG A 1022 6.73 33.55 13.82
C ARG A 1022 5.28 33.82 13.38
N VAL A 1023 5.04 33.81 12.07
CA VAL A 1023 3.73 34.16 11.47
C VAL A 1023 2.64 33.18 11.93
N ALA A 1024 2.91 31.89 11.96
CA ALA A 1024 1.90 30.89 12.33
C ALA A 1024 1.60 30.83 13.84
N VAL A 1025 2.55 31.20 14.72
CA VAL A 1025 2.27 31.37 16.16
C VAL A 1025 1.47 32.65 16.43
N ALA A 1026 1.63 33.67 15.58
CA ALA A 1026 0.91 34.94 15.68
C ALA A 1026 -0.47 34.96 14.99
N ALA A 1027 -0.83 33.93 14.21
CA ALA A 1027 -2.10 33.84 13.48
C ALA A 1027 -3.23 33.27 14.36
N PRO A 1028 -4.36 33.99 14.58
CA PRO A 1028 -5.49 33.56 15.39
C PRO A 1028 -6.44 32.65 14.59
N THR A 1029 -5.90 31.69 13.85
CA THR A 1029 -6.64 30.78 12.97
C THR A 1029 -6.62 29.35 13.52
N SER A 1030 -7.77 28.68 13.60
CA SER A 1030 -7.81 27.28 14.08
C SER A 1030 -7.09 26.31 13.14
N VAL A 1031 -6.94 26.66 11.86
CA VAL A 1031 -6.11 25.95 10.89
C VAL A 1031 -5.18 26.93 10.14
N ALA A 1032 -3.87 26.75 10.33
CA ALA A 1032 -2.82 27.44 9.57
C ALA A 1032 -2.10 26.43 8.66
N SER A 1033 -1.91 26.78 7.38
CA SER A 1033 -1.26 25.88 6.40
C SER A 1033 0.23 26.19 6.20
N PHE A 1034 1.07 25.16 6.33
CA PHE A 1034 2.51 25.22 6.06
C PHE A 1034 2.88 24.36 4.85
N TYR A 1035 3.14 24.98 3.70
CA TYR A 1035 3.84 24.41 2.54
C TYR A 1035 3.59 22.95 2.11
N PHE A 1036 2.38 22.42 2.34
CA PHE A 1036 1.90 21.15 1.79
C PHE A 1036 0.52 21.33 1.16
N HIS A 1037 0.31 20.71 0.00
CA HIS A 1037 -0.83 20.92 -0.88
C HIS A 1037 -2.08 20.09 -0.50
N ALA A 1038 -2.48 20.12 0.79
CA ALA A 1038 -3.82 19.70 1.24
C ALA A 1038 -4.12 20.24 2.64
N VAL A 1039 -5.12 21.13 2.78
CA VAL A 1039 -5.64 21.56 4.10
C VAL A 1039 -6.78 20.64 4.57
N GLN A 1040 -7.50 20.02 3.63
CA GLN A 1040 -8.53 19.03 3.91
C GLN A 1040 -7.95 17.61 3.81
N THR A 1041 -7.49 17.10 4.95
CA THR A 1041 -7.34 15.66 5.19
C THR A 1041 -8.25 15.26 6.35
N CYS A 1042 -8.80 14.04 6.36
CA CYS A 1042 -9.66 13.56 7.45
C CYS A 1042 -8.92 13.32 8.78
N ILE A 1043 -7.58 13.46 8.78
CA ILE A 1043 -6.68 13.19 9.92
C ILE A 1043 -6.38 14.50 10.69
N SER A 1044 -6.47 15.65 10.03
CA SER A 1044 -6.26 16.97 10.66
C SER A 1044 -7.53 17.46 11.38
N PRO A 1045 -7.44 18.00 12.61
CA PRO A 1045 -8.60 18.52 13.31
C PRO A 1045 -9.04 19.87 12.74
N LEU A 1046 -10.08 19.86 11.89
CA LEU A 1046 -10.91 21.04 11.61
C LEU A 1046 -11.63 21.44 12.92
N ARG A 1047 -11.10 22.44 13.62
CA ARG A 1047 -11.60 22.95 14.90
C ARG A 1047 -12.35 24.27 14.75
#